data_AF-A0AAD5AS91-F1
#
_entry.id   AF-A0AAD5AS91-F1
#
_cell.length_a   1.000
_cell.length_b   1.000
_cell.length_c   1.000
_cell.angle_alpha   90.00
_cell.angle_beta   90.00
_cell.angle_gamma   90.00
#
_symmetry.space_group_name_H-M   'P 1'
#
loop_
_entity.id
_entity.type
_entity.pdbx_description
1 polymer ?
#
loop_
_entity_poly.entity_id
_entity_poly.type
_entity_poly.pdbx_seq_one_letter_code
_entity_poly.pdbx_strand_id
1 'polypeptide(L)'
;MKTEILSALFVLVCLSVFSPLHCEPKGPIPEGNLLVLTVATKETDGFKRFMRSARHFNYTVKVLGRGEKWTGGDYMSAPGGGQKVRLLKSALDSIKEEDKIILFVDSYDVIFSSGPKELLKKFQQTKHKVLFSSETLIWPDRHLEDKHPHVREGKRFLGAGGMRFIGYAPNLKEMVSDWSGKDDDSDQLFFTKIYINPEKRKSINITLDSKCRLFQNLDGALDEVVLKFENGRVRARNVLYDTLPVIVHGNGPTKLQINYLGNYIPKVWTFETGCSVCNEDLRPLSGLKESEYPGVVIGVFIEQPTPFLTVFFERLFHLKYPKNRLKLFIYNQEPHHDKHVHAFLQNHEAEYQAVKMIGPDEGVDHITSGNIGFDMCRDDPDCEYFFSMEADVVLKNEDALKILIELNKPFIAPMMSKPGRLWSNFWGALSADGYYARSEDYVDIVQGRRVGIWNVPYVSQIYLLRADILRNELKAPDLFQSATLDPDMAFCSRVRDQGVFMFVTNMHTFGRILYTENYQTDHLHNDLWQIFDNPVDWEERYIHPNYSQIMKGNIVETPCPDVYWFPVFSQVACDHLVEEMENYGKWSGGGNVDTRIQGGYENVPTIDIHMNQVNFDKEWHKFLLEYIAPVTEKMFPGYYTKCTSYLNFVVRYKPDEQPLLTPHHDASTFTINIALNSKGIDYQAQFDLAFVVRYKPDEQPSLKPHHDASTFTVNIALNQVGIDFQGGGCRFLRYDCSIQAPRKGWALMHPGRLTHYHEGLPTTGGVRYIAVSFVDP
;
A
#
# COMPACT_ATOMS: atom_id res chain seq x y z
N MET A 1 -31.61 82.58 -38.72
CA MET A 1 -30.17 82.55 -38.39
C MET A 1 -29.78 83.35 -37.12
N LYS A 2 -30.48 83.19 -35.98
CA LYS A 2 -29.99 83.69 -34.67
C LYS A 2 -30.17 82.69 -33.51
N THR A 3 -30.88 81.59 -33.74
CA THR A 3 -31.18 80.55 -32.74
C THR A 3 -30.20 79.37 -32.75
N GLU A 4 -29.58 79.03 -33.89
CA GLU A 4 -28.67 77.87 -33.98
C GLU A 4 -27.26 78.16 -33.45
N ILE A 5 -26.84 79.44 -33.43
CA ILE A 5 -25.50 79.84 -32.98
C ILE A 5 -25.38 79.77 -31.44
N LEU A 6 -26.47 80.02 -30.69
CA LEU A 6 -26.46 79.88 -29.23
C LEU A 6 -26.36 78.41 -28.80
N SER A 7 -27.02 77.50 -29.52
CA SER A 7 -26.96 76.05 -29.26
C SER A 7 -25.54 75.51 -29.39
N ALA A 8 -24.82 75.93 -30.44
CA ALA A 8 -23.43 75.52 -30.68
C ALA A 8 -22.46 76.05 -29.60
N LEU A 9 -22.63 77.30 -29.14
CA LEU A 9 -21.77 77.86 -28.08
C LEU A 9 -21.98 77.16 -26.73
N PHE A 10 -23.21 76.79 -26.37
CA PHE A 10 -23.48 76.12 -25.10
C PHE A 10 -22.87 74.71 -25.05
N VAL A 11 -22.88 73.99 -26.17
CA VAL A 11 -22.23 72.67 -26.28
C VAL A 11 -20.70 72.78 -26.18
N LEU A 12 -20.08 73.81 -26.78
CA LEU A 12 -18.62 74.03 -26.66
C LEU A 12 -18.21 74.37 -25.22
N VAL A 13 -18.98 75.20 -24.50
CA VAL A 13 -18.64 75.58 -23.12
C VAL A 13 -18.80 74.40 -22.15
N CYS A 14 -19.81 73.53 -22.35
CA CYS A 14 -19.95 72.30 -21.55
C CYS A 14 -18.81 71.28 -21.79
N LEU A 15 -18.15 71.31 -22.94
CA LEU A 15 -16.98 70.44 -23.22
C LEU A 15 -15.68 70.94 -22.57
N SER A 16 -15.59 72.20 -22.15
CA SER A 16 -14.38 72.77 -21.52
C SER A 16 -14.29 72.64 -19.99
N VAL A 17 -15.29 72.06 -19.33
CA VAL A 17 -15.34 71.95 -17.85
C VAL A 17 -14.93 70.57 -17.33
N PHE A 18 -14.86 69.55 -18.19
CA PHE A 18 -14.27 68.26 -17.85
C PHE A 18 -12.78 68.26 -18.14
N SER A 19 -11.99 68.71 -17.16
CA SER A 19 -10.56 68.39 -17.11
C SER A 19 -10.38 66.89 -17.33
N PRO A 20 -9.55 66.44 -18.30
CA PRO A 20 -9.24 65.03 -18.42
C PRO A 20 -8.47 64.64 -17.16
N LEU A 21 -9.15 63.91 -16.27
CA LEU A 21 -8.52 63.15 -15.20
C LEU A 21 -7.46 62.28 -15.87
N HIS A 22 -6.19 62.69 -15.75
CA HIS A 22 -5.03 61.88 -16.07
C HIS A 22 -4.99 60.70 -15.10
N CYS A 23 -5.86 59.74 -15.35
CA CYS A 23 -5.76 58.41 -14.80
C CYS A 23 -4.70 57.69 -15.64
N GLU A 24 -3.44 58.10 -15.49
CA GLU A 24 -2.32 57.26 -15.89
C GLU A 24 -2.56 55.88 -15.26
N PRO A 25 -2.64 54.80 -16.07
CA PRO A 25 -2.66 53.48 -15.50
C PRO A 25 -1.31 53.29 -14.81
N LYS A 26 -1.28 53.39 -13.48
CA LYS A 26 -0.08 53.13 -12.68
C LYS A 26 0.57 51.86 -13.20
N GLY A 27 1.84 51.97 -13.61
CA GLY A 27 2.57 50.85 -14.20
C GLY A 27 2.51 49.60 -13.31
N PRO A 28 2.69 48.40 -13.90
CA PRO A 28 2.79 47.18 -13.11
C PRO A 28 3.88 47.37 -12.04
N ILE A 29 3.55 47.07 -10.78
CA ILE A 29 4.54 47.20 -9.69
C ILE A 29 5.72 46.25 -9.97
N PRO A 30 6.98 46.73 -9.89
CA PRO A 30 8.15 45.88 -10.03
C PRO A 30 8.14 44.75 -9.00
N GLU A 31 8.43 43.52 -9.43
CA GLU A 31 8.44 42.34 -8.56
C GLU A 31 9.45 42.46 -7.40
N GLY A 32 10.55 43.19 -7.60
CA GLY A 32 11.56 43.47 -6.57
C GLY A 32 11.05 44.29 -5.37
N ASN A 33 9.87 44.92 -5.48
CA ASN A 33 9.25 45.66 -4.38
C ASN A 33 8.42 44.75 -3.45
N LEU A 34 8.20 43.48 -3.80
CA LEU A 34 7.48 42.52 -2.96
C LEU A 34 8.44 41.80 -2.02
N LEU A 35 8.15 41.85 -0.72
CA LEU A 35 8.80 41.03 0.31
C LEU A 35 7.76 40.16 1.01
N VAL A 36 8.00 38.85 1.04
CA VAL A 36 7.19 37.91 1.83
C VAL A 36 7.80 37.79 3.23
N LEU A 37 7.01 38.07 4.25
CA LEU A 37 7.35 37.80 5.65
C LEU A 37 6.56 36.59 6.14
N THR A 38 7.24 35.71 6.86
CA THR A 38 6.61 34.59 7.56
C THR A 38 7.31 34.34 8.89
N VAL A 39 6.60 33.74 9.84
CA VAL A 39 7.21 33.19 11.07
C VAL A 39 7.40 31.68 10.91
N ALA A 40 8.54 31.17 11.36
CA ALA A 40 8.82 29.74 11.51
C ALA A 40 9.90 29.55 12.58
N THR A 41 9.58 28.78 13.63
CA THR A 41 10.50 28.48 14.74
C THR A 41 11.36 27.26 14.46
N LYS A 42 10.81 26.28 13.74
CA LYS A 42 11.46 25.03 13.28
C LYS A 42 11.28 24.81 11.77
N GLU A 43 12.14 23.99 11.18
CA GLU A 43 12.05 23.58 9.76
C GLU A 43 11.22 22.31 9.59
N THR A 44 9.91 22.43 9.87
CA THR A 44 8.93 21.36 9.67
C THR A 44 8.74 21.02 8.19
N ASP A 45 8.15 19.86 7.88
CA ASP A 45 7.86 19.49 6.48
C ASP A 45 6.83 20.42 5.82
N GLY A 46 5.91 20.98 6.62
CA GLY A 46 5.03 22.08 6.20
C GLY A 46 5.81 23.31 5.74
N PHE A 47 6.80 23.74 6.53
CA PHE A 47 7.70 24.84 6.16
C PHE A 47 8.51 24.53 4.89
N LYS A 48 9.02 23.30 4.74
CA LYS A 48 9.74 22.86 3.52
C LYS A 48 8.84 22.92 2.29
N ARG A 49 7.59 22.46 2.39
CA ARG A 49 6.56 22.56 1.32
C ARG A 49 6.30 24.02 0.94
N PHE A 50 6.10 24.90 1.92
CA PHE A 50 5.93 26.33 1.70
C PHE A 50 7.12 26.93 0.96
N MET A 51 8.35 26.71 1.46
CA MET A 51 9.58 27.20 0.83
C MET A 51 9.81 26.65 -0.57
N ARG A 52 9.42 25.38 -0.86
CA ARG A 52 9.46 24.81 -2.22
C ARG A 52 8.52 25.58 -3.16
N SER A 53 7.28 25.83 -2.74
CA SER A 53 6.31 26.59 -3.55
C SER A 53 6.74 28.06 -3.75
N ALA A 54 7.36 28.68 -2.73
CA ALA A 54 7.89 30.03 -2.82
C ALA A 54 9.09 30.14 -3.80
N ARG A 55 10.04 29.20 -3.72
CA ARG A 55 11.18 29.10 -4.64
C ARG A 55 10.74 28.87 -6.08
N HIS A 56 9.76 27.99 -6.32
CA HIS A 56 9.23 27.70 -7.66
C HIS A 56 8.76 28.96 -8.42
N PHE A 57 8.22 29.95 -7.69
CA PHE A 57 7.77 31.22 -8.25
C PHE A 57 8.73 32.41 -8.03
N ASN A 58 9.94 32.16 -7.54
CA ASN A 58 10.95 33.18 -7.22
C ASN A 58 10.46 34.26 -6.22
N TYR A 59 9.69 33.88 -5.19
CA TYR A 59 9.34 34.79 -4.09
C TYR A 59 10.53 35.07 -3.16
N THR A 60 10.77 36.35 -2.86
CA THR A 60 11.73 36.76 -1.82
C THR A 60 11.09 36.59 -0.43
N VAL A 61 11.47 35.54 0.30
CA VAL A 61 10.96 35.23 1.64
C VAL A 61 11.98 35.59 2.73
N LYS A 62 11.57 36.37 3.73
CA LYS A 62 12.31 36.60 4.98
C LYS A 62 11.56 35.91 6.14
N VAL A 63 12.23 34.93 6.74
CA VAL A 63 11.72 34.12 7.86
C VAL A 63 12.06 34.80 9.18
N LEU A 64 11.09 34.87 10.09
CA LEU A 64 11.20 35.47 11.42
C LEU A 64 11.11 34.39 12.50
N GLY A 65 11.84 34.56 13.61
CA GLY A 65 11.80 33.64 14.77
C GLY A 65 12.56 32.30 14.60
N ARG A 66 13.40 32.15 13.56
CA ARG A 66 14.16 30.90 13.32
C ARG A 66 15.09 30.59 14.51
N GLY A 67 14.84 29.50 15.21
CA GLY A 67 15.58 29.10 16.42
C GLY A 67 15.08 29.75 17.72
N GLU A 68 14.09 30.64 17.69
CA GLU A 68 13.39 31.07 18.91
C GLU A 68 12.45 29.97 19.39
N LYS A 69 12.32 29.79 20.71
CA LYS A 69 11.28 28.95 21.29
C LYS A 69 9.92 29.61 21.03
N TRP A 70 8.93 28.82 20.60
CA TRP A 70 7.56 29.28 20.49
C TRP A 70 6.97 29.54 21.88
N THR A 71 6.51 30.77 22.10
CA THR A 71 5.85 31.27 23.32
C THR A 71 4.40 31.68 23.06
N GLY A 72 3.94 31.61 21.81
CA GLY A 72 2.63 32.11 21.37
C GLY A 72 1.41 31.24 21.68
N GLY A 73 1.42 30.47 22.77
CA GLY A 73 0.33 29.55 23.15
C GLY A 73 0.36 28.21 22.39
N ASP A 74 -0.63 27.36 22.64
CA ASP A 74 -0.85 26.13 21.88
C ASP A 74 -1.66 26.42 20.60
N TYR A 75 -1.36 25.71 19.51
CA TYR A 75 -2.07 25.86 18.23
C TYR A 75 -3.47 25.21 18.25
N MET A 76 -3.72 24.27 19.16
CA MET A 76 -4.97 23.50 19.25
C MET A 76 -5.98 24.08 20.25
N SER A 77 -5.53 24.83 21.26
CA SER A 77 -6.37 25.46 22.28
C SER A 77 -6.33 26.99 22.22
N ALA A 78 -7.50 27.58 21.95
CA ALA A 78 -7.65 29.02 21.72
C ALA A 78 -7.42 29.88 22.99
N PRO A 79 -6.91 31.13 22.88
CA PRO A 79 -6.26 31.78 21.73
C PRO A 79 -4.75 32.03 21.96
N GLY A 80 -4.02 32.35 20.88
CA GLY A 80 -2.59 32.70 20.94
C GLY A 80 -2.09 33.45 19.69
N GLY A 81 -0.77 33.45 19.49
CA GLY A 81 -0.12 33.96 18.26
C GLY A 81 0.56 35.34 18.37
N GLY A 82 0.41 36.08 19.47
CA GLY A 82 0.97 37.42 19.68
C GLY A 82 2.48 37.55 19.43
N GLN A 83 3.25 36.49 19.67
CA GLN A 83 4.69 36.40 19.31
C GLN A 83 4.94 36.75 17.84
N LYS A 84 4.05 36.32 16.93
CA LYS A 84 4.14 36.64 15.49
C LYS A 84 3.99 38.14 15.25
N VAL A 85 3.09 38.82 15.97
CA VAL A 85 2.86 40.28 15.85
C VAL A 85 4.07 41.06 16.37
N ARG A 86 4.66 40.65 17.49
CA ARG A 86 5.92 41.21 18.02
C ARG A 86 7.07 41.09 17.00
N LEU A 87 7.26 39.90 16.44
CA LEU A 87 8.29 39.65 15.43
C LEU A 87 8.04 40.47 14.14
N LEU A 88 6.78 40.58 13.72
CA LEU A 88 6.39 41.40 12.57
C LEU A 88 6.66 42.89 12.79
N LYS A 89 6.34 43.43 13.98
CA LYS A 89 6.62 44.83 14.33
C LYS A 89 8.11 45.15 14.19
N SER A 90 8.97 44.35 14.81
CA SER A 90 10.43 44.48 14.69
C SER A 90 10.91 44.34 13.23
N ALA A 91 10.32 43.43 12.45
CA ALA A 91 10.66 43.27 11.04
C ALA A 91 10.24 44.47 10.18
N LEU A 92 9.07 45.07 10.43
CA LEU A 92 8.58 46.27 9.75
C LEU A 92 9.43 47.49 10.09
N ASP A 93 9.80 47.68 11.36
CA ASP A 93 10.68 48.78 11.79
C ASP A 93 12.05 48.75 11.07
N SER A 94 12.56 47.56 10.75
CA SER A 94 13.81 47.39 9.98
C SER A 94 13.71 47.82 8.50
N ILE A 95 12.51 47.95 7.94
CA ILE A 95 12.28 48.25 6.52
C ILE A 95 12.16 49.77 6.34
N LYS A 96 13.14 50.38 5.64
CA LYS A 96 13.19 51.84 5.41
C LYS A 96 12.51 52.31 4.12
N GLU A 97 12.22 51.41 3.20
CA GLU A 97 11.63 51.74 1.89
C GLU A 97 10.10 51.84 1.98
N GLU A 98 9.53 52.96 1.58
CA GLU A 98 8.09 53.23 1.68
C GLU A 98 7.28 52.56 0.56
N ASP A 99 7.88 52.39 -0.63
CA ASP A 99 7.28 51.72 -1.79
C ASP A 99 7.29 50.18 -1.73
N LYS A 100 7.83 49.60 -0.64
CA LYS A 100 7.82 48.14 -0.45
C LYS A 100 6.43 47.64 -0.10
N ILE A 101 6.04 46.55 -0.75
CA ILE A 101 4.82 45.81 -0.48
C ILE A 101 5.19 44.57 0.30
N ILE A 102 4.55 44.41 1.44
CA ILE A 102 4.78 43.28 2.34
C ILE A 102 3.58 42.35 2.21
N LEU A 103 3.85 41.09 1.87
CA LEU A 103 2.91 39.99 2.06
C LEU A 103 3.31 39.29 3.37
N PHE A 104 2.43 39.29 4.37
CA PHE A 104 2.60 38.42 5.54
C PHE A 104 1.69 37.20 5.40
N VAL A 105 2.26 36.01 5.63
CA VAL A 105 1.58 34.72 5.62
C VAL A 105 2.14 33.80 6.71
N ASP A 106 1.33 32.84 7.14
CA ASP A 106 1.81 31.67 7.91
C ASP A 106 2.66 30.74 7.00
N SER A 107 3.39 29.75 7.54
CA SER A 107 4.27 28.88 6.73
C SER A 107 4.04 27.37 6.80
N TYR A 108 3.52 26.82 7.90
CA TYR A 108 3.41 25.36 8.04
C TYR A 108 2.27 24.77 7.17
N ASP A 109 1.25 25.58 6.90
CA ASP A 109 -0.04 25.24 6.30
C ASP A 109 -0.41 26.15 5.10
N VAL A 110 0.56 26.86 4.53
CA VAL A 110 0.40 27.69 3.32
C VAL A 110 1.12 27.08 2.12
N ILE A 111 0.49 27.17 0.94
CA ILE A 111 1.13 26.90 -0.36
C ILE A 111 0.85 28.03 -1.36
N PHE A 112 1.85 28.39 -2.17
CA PHE A 112 1.67 29.28 -3.32
C PHE A 112 1.20 28.50 -4.55
N SER A 113 0.19 29.01 -5.24
CA SER A 113 -0.38 28.45 -6.49
C SER A 113 -0.12 29.32 -7.73
N SER A 114 0.34 30.58 -7.56
CA SER A 114 0.82 31.43 -8.66
C SER A 114 1.89 32.40 -8.18
N GLY A 115 2.54 33.10 -9.12
CA GLY A 115 3.71 33.92 -8.86
C GLY A 115 3.47 35.42 -8.59
N PRO A 116 4.52 36.17 -8.22
CA PRO A 116 4.46 37.56 -7.78
C PRO A 116 3.69 38.49 -8.73
N LYS A 117 3.86 38.34 -10.05
CA LYS A 117 3.18 39.14 -11.09
C LYS A 117 1.65 39.09 -10.95
N GLU A 118 1.08 37.90 -10.71
CA GLU A 118 -0.37 37.73 -10.60
C GLU A 118 -0.87 38.28 -9.26
N LEU A 119 -0.12 38.05 -8.18
CA LEU A 119 -0.42 38.58 -6.85
C LEU A 119 -0.50 40.12 -6.86
N LEU A 120 0.55 40.79 -7.37
CA LEU A 120 0.64 42.24 -7.43
C LEU A 120 -0.43 42.85 -8.34
N LYS A 121 -0.70 42.24 -9.50
CA LYS A 121 -1.78 42.67 -10.40
C LYS A 121 -3.15 42.62 -9.73
N LYS A 122 -3.46 41.53 -9.02
CA LYS A 122 -4.72 41.39 -8.28
C LYS A 122 -4.81 42.37 -7.11
N PHE A 123 -3.71 42.60 -6.39
CA PHE A 123 -3.64 43.60 -5.33
C PHE A 123 -3.92 45.02 -5.86
N GLN A 124 -3.28 45.43 -6.97
CA GLN A 124 -3.57 46.72 -7.63
C GLN A 124 -5.05 46.86 -8.02
N GLN A 125 -5.68 45.80 -8.53
CA GLN A 125 -7.09 45.79 -8.92
C GLN A 125 -8.04 46.04 -7.74
N THR A 126 -7.63 45.76 -6.49
CA THR A 126 -8.45 46.10 -5.32
C THR A 126 -8.57 47.60 -5.09
N LYS A 127 -7.59 48.41 -5.52
CA LYS A 127 -7.47 49.86 -5.24
C LYS A 127 -7.35 50.25 -3.75
N HIS A 128 -7.14 49.29 -2.84
CA HIS A 128 -6.94 49.54 -1.41
C HIS A 128 -5.44 49.52 -1.03
N LYS A 129 -5.12 49.91 0.22
CA LYS A 129 -3.73 49.98 0.71
C LYS A 129 -3.32 48.76 1.53
N VAL A 130 -4.27 48.12 2.19
CA VAL A 130 -4.09 46.85 2.91
C VAL A 130 -5.26 45.92 2.58
N LEU A 131 -4.96 44.67 2.26
CA LEU A 131 -5.93 43.62 1.95
C LEU A 131 -5.68 42.42 2.88
N PHE A 132 -6.69 42.03 3.66
CA PHE A 132 -6.67 40.82 4.47
C PHE A 132 -7.38 39.65 3.77
N SER A 133 -6.98 38.43 4.11
CA SER A 133 -7.76 37.23 3.80
C SER A 133 -9.10 37.22 4.57
N SER A 134 -10.11 36.61 3.96
CA SER A 134 -11.46 36.52 4.52
C SER A 134 -11.92 35.08 4.71
N GLU A 135 -12.82 34.86 5.67
CA GLU A 135 -13.33 33.53 6.02
C GLU A 135 -14.85 33.53 6.29
N THR A 136 -15.44 32.32 6.28
CA THR A 136 -16.86 32.09 6.56
C THR A 136 -17.19 32.16 8.05
N LEU A 137 -16.25 31.76 8.91
CA LEU A 137 -16.42 31.63 10.35
C LEU A 137 -15.86 32.85 11.08
N ILE A 138 -16.55 33.31 12.13
CA ILE A 138 -16.07 34.34 13.04
C ILE A 138 -15.39 33.71 14.27
N TRP A 139 -14.17 34.17 14.56
CA TRP A 139 -13.32 33.68 15.64
C TRP A 139 -12.44 34.85 16.16
N PRO A 140 -12.04 34.87 17.45
CA PRO A 140 -12.48 33.99 18.53
C PRO A 140 -13.83 34.41 19.12
N ASP A 141 -14.19 35.69 19.00
CA ASP A 141 -15.39 36.25 19.63
C ASP A 141 -16.55 36.43 18.64
N ARG A 142 -17.57 35.57 18.76
CA ARG A 142 -18.78 35.59 17.91
C ARG A 142 -19.62 36.86 18.11
N HIS A 143 -19.54 37.52 19.27
CA HIS A 143 -20.33 38.74 19.56
C HIS A 143 -19.89 39.96 18.74
N LEU A 144 -18.81 39.85 17.95
CA LEU A 144 -18.34 40.89 17.04
C LEU A 144 -18.99 40.83 15.65
N GLU A 145 -19.89 39.87 15.38
CA GLU A 145 -20.53 39.71 14.08
C GLU A 145 -21.30 40.96 13.63
N ASP A 146 -22.15 41.53 14.48
CA ASP A 146 -22.95 42.72 14.15
C ASP A 146 -22.11 43.96 13.83
N LYS A 147 -20.88 44.00 14.36
CA LYS A 147 -19.93 45.10 14.14
C LYS A 147 -19.13 44.94 12.84
N HIS A 148 -19.19 43.77 12.18
CA HIS A 148 -18.56 43.58 10.89
C HIS A 148 -19.40 44.19 9.76
N PRO A 149 -18.79 44.94 8.82
CA PRO A 149 -19.48 45.45 7.64
C PRO A 149 -20.24 44.35 6.88
N HIS A 150 -21.46 44.64 6.44
CA HIS A 150 -22.19 43.73 5.56
C HIS A 150 -21.53 43.68 4.18
N VAL A 151 -21.21 42.47 3.73
CA VAL A 151 -20.71 42.19 2.38
C VAL A 151 -21.87 41.62 1.58
N ARG A 152 -22.11 42.16 0.37
CA ARG A 152 -23.24 41.71 -0.48
C ARG A 152 -23.05 40.31 -1.06
N GLU A 153 -21.82 39.96 -1.39
CA GLU A 153 -21.42 38.67 -1.97
C GLU A 153 -20.00 38.34 -1.50
N GLY A 154 -19.80 37.15 -0.95
CA GLY A 154 -18.49 36.67 -0.50
C GLY A 154 -18.35 36.54 1.01
N LYS A 155 -17.17 36.08 1.43
CA LYS A 155 -16.80 35.86 2.83
C LYS A 155 -16.77 37.19 3.61
N ARG A 156 -17.35 37.21 4.83
CA ARG A 156 -17.63 38.44 5.60
C ARG A 156 -16.56 38.77 6.65
N PHE A 157 -15.92 37.77 7.24
CA PHE A 157 -15.06 37.93 8.42
C PHE A 157 -13.57 37.94 8.07
N LEU A 158 -12.75 38.51 8.95
CA LEU A 158 -11.29 38.50 8.86
C LEU A 158 -10.78 37.15 9.37
N GLY A 159 -9.93 36.48 8.57
CA GLY A 159 -9.63 35.05 8.75
C GLY A 159 -8.91 34.62 10.03
N ALA A 160 -9.11 33.35 10.41
CA ALA A 160 -8.78 32.60 11.64
C ALA A 160 -7.30 32.59 12.11
N GLY A 161 -6.45 33.47 11.59
CA GLY A 161 -5.10 33.66 12.12
C GLY A 161 -4.59 35.09 12.06
N GLY A 162 -5.44 36.09 11.72
CA GLY A 162 -5.15 37.53 11.80
C GLY A 162 -4.07 38.08 10.85
N MET A 163 -3.12 37.25 10.45
CA MET A 163 -1.84 37.59 9.87
C MET A 163 -1.73 36.94 8.48
N ARG A 164 -2.71 37.23 7.64
CA ARG A 164 -2.69 36.89 6.21
C ARG A 164 -3.17 38.11 5.45
N PHE A 165 -2.21 38.98 5.11
CA PHE A 165 -2.48 40.26 4.46
C PHE A 165 -1.34 40.70 3.55
N ILE A 166 -1.70 41.51 2.56
CA ILE A 166 -0.78 42.21 1.67
C ILE A 166 -1.04 43.72 1.77
N GLY A 167 0.03 44.52 1.89
CA GLY A 167 -0.10 45.97 2.03
C GLY A 167 1.21 46.72 1.83
N TYR A 168 1.11 48.04 1.71
CA TYR A 168 2.28 48.94 1.66
C TYR A 168 2.92 49.07 3.05
N ALA A 169 4.25 49.01 3.11
CA ALA A 169 5.02 49.09 4.35
C ALA A 169 4.58 50.21 5.33
N PRO A 170 4.36 51.49 4.93
CA PRO A 170 3.92 52.54 5.86
C PRO A 170 2.54 52.27 6.48
N ASN A 171 1.55 51.84 5.68
CA ASN A 171 0.21 51.50 6.19
C ASN A 171 0.25 50.32 7.17
N LEU A 172 1.15 49.36 6.97
CA LEU A 172 1.34 48.23 7.88
C LEU A 172 2.04 48.63 9.19
N LYS A 173 2.95 49.62 9.16
CA LYS A 173 3.55 50.20 10.38
C LYS A 173 2.51 50.92 11.24
N GLU A 174 1.65 51.75 10.64
CA GLU A 174 0.50 52.39 11.31
C GLU A 174 -0.46 51.37 11.93
N MET A 175 -0.57 50.18 11.33
CA MET A 175 -1.43 49.11 11.81
C MET A 175 -0.86 48.34 13.02
N VAL A 176 0.46 48.19 13.14
CA VAL A 176 1.12 47.43 14.23
C VAL A 176 1.74 48.31 15.32
N SER A 177 1.77 49.65 15.15
CA SER A 177 2.29 50.59 16.14
C SER A 177 1.70 50.36 17.52
N ASP A 178 0.39 50.12 17.56
CA ASP A 178 -0.41 50.03 18.78
C ASP A 178 -0.34 48.65 19.46
N TRP A 179 0.44 47.71 18.92
CA TRP A 179 0.66 46.43 19.59
C TRP A 179 1.54 46.61 20.84
N SER A 180 0.92 46.38 22.00
CA SER A 180 1.53 46.25 23.31
C SER A 180 1.11 44.95 24.04
N GLY A 181 0.55 43.99 23.30
CA GLY A 181 0.11 42.69 23.83
C GLY A 181 1.28 41.76 24.16
N LYS A 182 0.99 40.75 24.97
CA LYS A 182 1.92 39.67 25.31
C LYS A 182 2.09 38.69 24.14
N ASP A 183 3.11 37.83 24.22
CA ASP A 183 3.34 36.81 23.19
C ASP A 183 2.19 35.79 23.08
N ASP A 184 1.44 35.54 24.16
CA ASP A 184 0.27 34.66 24.26
C ASP A 184 -1.08 35.33 23.92
N ASP A 185 -1.11 36.65 23.66
CA ASP A 185 -2.36 37.32 23.23
C ASP A 185 -2.78 36.91 21.81
N SER A 186 -4.09 36.96 21.52
CA SER A 186 -4.63 36.65 20.19
C SER A 186 -4.21 37.68 19.13
N ASP A 187 -3.48 37.21 18.11
CA ASP A 187 -3.14 38.01 16.93
C ASP A 187 -4.40 38.46 16.16
N GLN A 188 -5.33 37.53 15.89
CA GLN A 188 -6.56 37.81 15.15
C GLN A 188 -7.48 38.76 15.88
N LEU A 189 -7.68 38.63 17.20
CA LEU A 189 -8.56 39.54 17.93
C LEU A 189 -8.07 40.99 17.85
N PHE A 190 -6.75 41.22 17.79
CA PHE A 190 -6.16 42.54 17.58
C PHE A 190 -6.47 43.11 16.18
N PHE A 191 -6.20 42.36 15.11
CA PHE A 191 -6.51 42.82 13.75
C PHE A 191 -8.02 42.98 13.51
N THR A 192 -8.85 42.11 14.08
CA THR A 192 -10.32 42.22 14.05
C THR A 192 -10.80 43.50 14.76
N LYS A 193 -10.26 43.84 15.93
CA LYS A 193 -10.58 45.11 16.63
C LYS A 193 -10.17 46.34 15.81
N ILE A 194 -9.05 46.29 15.08
CA ILE A 194 -8.63 47.37 14.17
C ILE A 194 -9.58 47.48 12.97
N TYR A 195 -9.94 46.35 12.34
CA TYR A 195 -10.81 46.34 11.16
C TYR A 195 -12.25 46.80 11.46
N ILE A 196 -12.79 46.43 12.62
CA ILE A 196 -14.13 46.84 13.06
C ILE A 196 -14.19 48.37 13.31
N ASN A 197 -13.09 49.00 13.75
CA ASN A 197 -13.06 50.44 13.99
C ASN A 197 -13.18 51.21 12.64
N PRO A 198 -14.26 51.97 12.39
CA PRO A 198 -14.48 52.64 11.10
C PRO A 198 -13.44 53.71 10.79
N GLU A 199 -12.92 54.41 11.80
CA GLU A 199 -11.94 55.48 11.65
C GLU A 199 -10.57 54.90 11.24
N LYS A 200 -10.08 53.91 12.00
CA LYS A 200 -8.81 53.23 11.67
C LYS A 200 -8.86 52.51 10.33
N ARG A 201 -9.96 51.81 10.03
CA ARG A 201 -10.17 51.16 8.72
C ARG A 201 -10.12 52.15 7.56
N LYS A 202 -10.64 53.38 7.75
CA LYS A 202 -10.62 54.45 6.74
C LYS A 202 -9.26 55.15 6.63
N SER A 203 -8.54 55.36 7.74
CA SER A 203 -7.18 55.91 7.77
C SER A 203 -6.20 55.00 7.02
N ILE A 204 -6.11 53.75 7.46
CA ILE A 204 -5.17 52.74 6.94
C ILE A 204 -5.61 52.22 5.56
N ASN A 205 -6.88 52.43 5.19
CA ASN A 205 -7.51 51.98 3.93
C ASN A 205 -7.43 50.45 3.76
N ILE A 206 -8.07 49.75 4.71
CA ILE A 206 -8.11 48.29 4.86
C ILE A 206 -9.36 47.70 4.19
N THR A 207 -9.20 46.58 3.48
CA THR A 207 -10.30 45.78 2.90
C THR A 207 -10.08 44.27 3.04
N LEU A 208 -11.11 43.48 2.70
CA LEU A 208 -11.11 42.01 2.75
C LEU A 208 -11.18 41.40 1.34
N ASP A 209 -10.52 40.26 1.12
CA ASP A 209 -10.59 39.50 -0.13
C ASP A 209 -11.84 38.60 -0.22
N SER A 210 -13.03 39.17 -0.04
CA SER A 210 -14.29 38.43 0.11
C SER A 210 -14.63 37.41 -0.99
N LYS A 211 -14.02 37.51 -2.18
CA LYS A 211 -14.19 36.56 -3.30
C LYS A 211 -12.98 35.63 -3.52
N CYS A 212 -12.09 35.52 -2.53
CA CYS A 212 -10.92 34.63 -2.51
C CYS A 212 -10.04 34.74 -3.77
N ARG A 213 -9.77 35.97 -4.24
CA ARG A 213 -9.00 36.21 -5.49
C ARG A 213 -7.50 36.01 -5.31
N LEU A 214 -6.99 36.34 -4.12
CA LEU A 214 -5.60 36.15 -3.70
C LEU A 214 -5.51 35.02 -2.67
N PHE A 215 -6.36 35.05 -1.65
CA PHE A 215 -6.30 34.14 -0.49
C PHE A 215 -7.48 33.16 -0.47
N GLN A 216 -7.20 31.86 -0.45
CA GLN A 216 -8.18 30.81 -0.14
C GLN A 216 -7.84 30.19 1.20
N ASN A 217 -8.70 30.45 2.18
CA ASN A 217 -8.73 29.70 3.43
C ASN A 217 -9.66 28.50 3.22
N LEU A 218 -9.30 27.33 3.76
CA LEU A 218 -10.00 26.07 3.53
C LEU A 218 -11.11 25.79 4.57
N ASP A 219 -10.97 26.26 5.81
CA ASP A 219 -11.98 26.05 6.86
C ASP A 219 -13.30 26.73 6.51
N GLY A 220 -14.40 25.98 6.59
CA GLY A 220 -15.72 26.42 6.13
C GLY A 220 -15.78 26.77 4.63
N ALA A 221 -14.91 26.20 3.79
CA ALA A 221 -14.87 26.42 2.34
C ALA A 221 -14.34 25.22 1.53
N LEU A 222 -14.28 24.01 2.10
CA LEU A 222 -13.74 22.82 1.43
C LEU A 222 -14.47 22.48 0.12
N ASP A 223 -15.81 22.46 0.15
CA ASP A 223 -16.66 22.16 -1.02
C ASP A 223 -16.56 23.21 -2.14
N GLU A 224 -15.96 24.37 -1.87
CA GLU A 224 -15.74 25.41 -2.87
C GLU A 224 -14.44 25.19 -3.68
N VAL A 225 -13.52 24.31 -3.24
CA VAL A 225 -12.14 24.26 -3.75
C VAL A 225 -11.88 22.97 -4.52
N VAL A 226 -11.55 23.10 -5.81
CA VAL A 226 -11.17 21.97 -6.67
C VAL A 226 -9.79 22.15 -7.28
N LEU A 227 -9.12 21.03 -7.59
CA LEU A 227 -7.87 21.04 -8.35
C LEU A 227 -8.14 21.35 -9.83
N LYS A 228 -7.51 22.42 -10.33
CA LYS A 228 -7.47 22.78 -11.75
C LYS A 228 -6.10 22.46 -12.32
N PHE A 229 -6.05 21.45 -13.17
CA PHE A 229 -4.87 21.12 -13.96
C PHE A 229 -4.76 22.08 -15.16
N GLU A 230 -3.56 22.61 -15.37
CA GLU A 230 -3.17 23.44 -16.52
C GLU A 230 -1.87 22.87 -17.10
N ASN A 231 -1.55 23.17 -18.36
CA ASN A 231 -0.27 22.74 -18.95
C ASN A 231 0.89 23.25 -18.09
N GLY A 232 1.76 22.33 -17.66
CA GLY A 232 2.92 22.59 -16.83
C GLY A 232 2.68 22.94 -15.35
N ARG A 233 1.42 23.00 -14.83
CA ARG A 233 1.14 23.32 -13.41
C ARG A 233 -0.26 22.94 -12.92
N VAL A 234 -0.45 22.83 -11.61
CA VAL A 234 -1.77 22.64 -10.96
C VAL A 234 -2.07 23.82 -10.04
N ARG A 235 -3.33 24.29 -10.03
CA ARG A 235 -3.80 25.38 -9.17
C ARG A 235 -5.11 24.99 -8.48
N ALA A 236 -5.41 25.62 -7.34
CA ALA A 236 -6.76 25.59 -6.79
C ALA A 236 -7.67 26.52 -7.61
N ARG A 237 -8.94 26.13 -7.78
CA ARG A 237 -10.03 26.98 -8.27
C ARG A 237 -11.13 27.00 -7.22
N ASN A 238 -11.59 28.19 -6.85
CA ASN A 238 -12.82 28.34 -6.10
C ASN A 238 -13.99 28.32 -7.09
N VAL A 239 -14.87 27.30 -7.02
CA VAL A 239 -15.99 27.13 -7.96
C VAL A 239 -17.16 28.08 -7.68
N LEU A 240 -17.31 28.56 -6.44
CA LEU A 240 -18.40 29.45 -6.04
C LEU A 240 -18.23 30.88 -6.59
N TYR A 241 -16.99 31.39 -6.60
CA TYR A 241 -16.67 32.75 -7.08
C TYR A 241 -16.02 32.77 -8.48
N ASP A 242 -15.80 31.61 -9.08
CA ASP A 242 -14.93 31.37 -10.25
C ASP A 242 -13.58 32.12 -10.17
N THR A 243 -12.89 31.94 -9.05
CA THR A 243 -11.58 32.54 -8.81
C THR A 243 -10.47 31.50 -8.79
N LEU A 244 -9.26 31.94 -9.12
CA LEU A 244 -8.04 31.17 -9.02
C LEU A 244 -7.19 31.83 -7.93
N PRO A 245 -7.26 31.37 -6.67
CA PRO A 245 -6.45 31.90 -5.58
C PRO A 245 -4.95 31.83 -5.91
N VAL A 246 -4.16 32.72 -5.31
CA VAL A 246 -2.68 32.74 -5.44
C VAL A 246 -2.01 32.05 -4.25
N ILE A 247 -2.69 32.04 -3.11
CA ILE A 247 -2.25 31.51 -1.82
C ILE A 247 -3.39 30.64 -1.31
N VAL A 248 -3.10 29.38 -1.00
CA VAL A 248 -4.05 28.44 -0.39
C VAL A 248 -3.57 28.11 1.02
N HIS A 249 -4.48 28.07 1.97
CA HIS A 249 -4.17 28.00 3.39
C HIS A 249 -5.09 27.03 4.15
N GLY A 250 -4.49 26.05 4.83
CA GLY A 250 -5.17 25.07 5.67
C GLY A 250 -5.39 25.56 7.10
N ASN A 251 -6.23 26.57 7.31
CA ASN A 251 -6.65 27.04 8.64
C ASN A 251 -7.39 25.96 9.44
N GLY A 252 -7.29 26.03 10.77
CA GLY A 252 -8.05 25.17 11.68
C GLY A 252 -7.84 23.67 11.39
N PRO A 253 -8.91 22.86 11.34
CA PRO A 253 -8.83 21.41 11.15
C PRO A 253 -8.45 20.98 9.73
N THR A 254 -8.23 21.90 8.78
CA THR A 254 -8.06 21.57 7.35
C THR A 254 -6.63 21.20 6.93
N LYS A 255 -5.79 20.77 7.89
CA LYS A 255 -4.38 20.40 7.67
C LYS A 255 -4.21 19.23 6.69
N LEU A 256 -5.16 18.30 6.67
CA LEU A 256 -5.12 17.13 5.79
C LEU A 256 -5.48 17.48 4.34
N GLN A 257 -6.41 18.42 4.16
CA GLN A 257 -6.84 18.89 2.84
C GLN A 257 -5.75 19.75 2.18
N ILE A 258 -4.99 20.56 2.94
CA ILE A 258 -3.80 21.24 2.39
C ILE A 258 -2.65 20.25 2.10
N ASN A 259 -2.57 19.10 2.78
CA ASN A 259 -1.66 18.02 2.42
C ASN A 259 -2.03 17.38 1.07
N TYR A 260 -3.31 17.04 0.87
CA TYR A 260 -3.84 16.58 -0.43
C TYR A 260 -3.55 17.58 -1.56
N LEU A 261 -3.94 18.85 -1.41
CA LEU A 261 -3.69 19.88 -2.42
C LEU A 261 -2.18 20.10 -2.67
N GLY A 262 -1.35 19.95 -1.62
CA GLY A 262 0.10 20.03 -1.67
C GLY A 262 0.82 18.89 -2.41
N ASN A 263 0.14 17.78 -2.70
CA ASN A 263 0.66 16.70 -3.57
C ASN A 263 0.64 17.11 -5.06
N TYR A 264 -0.07 18.19 -5.41
CA TYR A 264 -0.24 18.65 -6.78
C TYR A 264 0.31 20.07 -7.00
N ILE A 265 -0.08 21.02 -6.15
CA ILE A 265 0.18 22.45 -6.31
C ILE A 265 1.60 22.81 -5.84
N PRO A 266 2.35 23.67 -6.57
CA PRO A 266 2.03 24.25 -7.87
C PRO A 266 2.43 23.37 -9.07
N LYS A 267 3.45 22.52 -8.89
CA LYS A 267 3.97 21.61 -9.92
C LYS A 267 4.62 20.39 -9.27
N VAL A 268 3.99 19.82 -8.25
CA VAL A 268 4.53 18.63 -7.55
C VAL A 268 4.26 17.38 -8.39
N TRP A 269 3.04 17.26 -8.89
CA TRP A 269 2.61 16.23 -9.83
C TRP A 269 1.79 16.85 -10.97
N THR A 270 2.08 16.49 -12.22
CA THR A 270 1.29 16.90 -13.39
C THR A 270 1.11 15.73 -14.37
N PHE A 271 0.07 15.78 -15.20
CA PHE A 271 -0.15 14.78 -16.27
C PHE A 271 0.97 14.75 -17.33
N GLU A 272 1.70 15.84 -17.52
CA GLU A 272 2.74 15.97 -18.56
C GLU A 272 4.11 15.47 -18.09
N THR A 273 4.47 15.74 -16.82
CA THR A 273 5.81 15.44 -16.27
C THR A 273 5.80 14.34 -15.22
N GLY A 274 4.64 13.83 -14.82
CA GLY A 274 4.49 13.03 -13.61
C GLY A 274 4.92 13.81 -12.36
N CYS A 275 5.48 13.10 -11.39
CA CYS A 275 6.03 13.67 -10.16
C CYS A 275 7.40 14.34 -10.40
N SER A 276 7.51 15.66 -10.22
CA SER A 276 8.81 16.35 -10.34
C SER A 276 9.64 16.25 -9.07
N VAL A 277 8.99 16.27 -7.91
CA VAL A 277 9.61 16.31 -6.57
C VAL A 277 10.19 14.95 -6.17
N CYS A 278 9.80 13.88 -6.85
CA CYS A 278 10.20 12.52 -6.50
C CYS A 278 11.71 12.28 -6.62
N ASN A 279 12.41 13.08 -7.44
CA ASN A 279 13.86 13.04 -7.60
C ASN A 279 14.58 14.17 -6.83
N GLU A 280 13.87 14.94 -6.00
CA GLU A 280 14.46 15.99 -5.15
C GLU A 280 14.96 15.43 -3.81
N ASP A 281 16.10 15.94 -3.36
CA ASP A 281 16.79 15.61 -2.09
C ASP A 281 17.13 14.12 -1.89
N LEU A 282 17.32 13.37 -2.99
CA LEU A 282 17.74 11.96 -2.95
C LEU A 282 19.09 11.78 -2.23
N ARG A 283 19.22 10.70 -1.46
CA ARG A 283 20.48 10.23 -0.84
C ARG A 283 20.99 9.01 -1.63
N PRO A 284 21.71 9.19 -2.76
CA PRO A 284 22.11 8.07 -3.61
C PRO A 284 23.05 7.11 -2.87
N LEU A 285 22.69 5.82 -2.82
CA LEU A 285 23.51 4.76 -2.23
C LEU A 285 24.54 4.21 -3.22
N SER A 286 24.35 4.48 -4.52
CA SER A 286 25.19 4.01 -5.63
C SER A 286 26.64 4.50 -5.64
N GLY A 287 27.02 5.43 -4.74
CA GLY A 287 28.39 5.93 -4.56
C GLY A 287 29.05 5.54 -3.23
N LEU A 288 28.30 4.91 -2.31
CA LEU A 288 28.80 4.49 -1.00
C LEU A 288 29.29 3.04 -1.05
N LYS A 289 30.29 2.71 -0.24
CA LYS A 289 30.64 1.30 0.01
C LYS A 289 29.56 0.65 0.86
N GLU A 290 29.36 -0.65 0.74
CA GLU A 290 28.44 -1.41 1.61
C GLU A 290 28.75 -1.25 3.11
N SER A 291 30.02 -1.02 3.45
CA SER A 291 30.47 -0.68 4.81
C SER A 291 29.98 0.69 5.32
N GLU A 292 29.53 1.58 4.44
CA GLU A 292 29.09 2.96 4.73
C GLU A 292 27.56 3.11 4.58
N TYR A 293 26.84 2.01 4.38
CA TYR A 293 25.38 2.01 4.33
C TYR A 293 24.80 2.29 5.72
N PRO A 294 23.69 3.07 5.81
CA PRO A 294 23.08 3.43 7.09
C PRO A 294 22.63 2.20 7.87
N GLY A 295 22.75 2.23 9.20
CA GLY A 295 22.24 1.18 10.08
C GLY A 295 20.71 1.15 10.09
N VAL A 296 20.11 -0.02 9.90
CA VAL A 296 18.65 -0.21 9.87
C VAL A 296 18.23 -1.25 10.89
N VAL A 297 17.27 -0.91 11.75
CA VAL A 297 16.53 -1.88 12.56
C VAL A 297 15.28 -2.27 11.78
N ILE A 298 15.10 -3.56 11.48
CA ILE A 298 13.87 -4.09 10.88
C ILE A 298 13.01 -4.67 12.00
N GLY A 299 11.84 -4.08 12.22
CA GLY A 299 10.81 -4.62 13.10
C GLY A 299 9.84 -5.50 12.32
N VAL A 300 9.79 -6.78 12.63
CA VAL A 300 8.85 -7.77 12.10
C VAL A 300 7.78 -8.04 13.15
N PHE A 301 6.51 -7.84 12.79
CA PHE A 301 5.37 -8.00 13.69
C PHE A 301 4.44 -9.13 13.19
N ILE A 302 4.28 -10.17 14.02
CA ILE A 302 3.41 -11.33 13.77
C ILE A 302 2.32 -11.33 14.86
N GLU A 303 1.26 -10.54 14.64
CA GLU A 303 0.16 -10.35 15.60
C GLU A 303 -0.94 -11.41 15.48
N GLN A 304 -1.13 -11.95 14.28
CA GLN A 304 -2.20 -12.88 13.92
C GLN A 304 -1.66 -14.06 13.10
N PRO A 305 -2.38 -15.19 13.05
CA PRO A 305 -2.11 -16.27 12.11
C PRO A 305 -1.99 -15.75 10.66
N THR A 306 -0.79 -15.83 10.08
CA THR A 306 -0.46 -15.33 8.74
C THR A 306 -0.08 -16.46 7.80
N PRO A 307 -0.71 -16.56 6.60
CA PRO A 307 -0.27 -17.46 5.55
C PRO A 307 1.18 -17.18 5.11
N PHE A 308 1.85 -18.21 4.62
CA PHE A 308 3.13 -18.13 3.91
C PHE A 308 4.29 -17.48 4.69
N LEU A 309 4.25 -17.47 6.03
CA LEU A 309 5.28 -16.86 6.89
C LEU A 309 6.71 -17.38 6.61
N THR A 310 6.86 -18.65 6.23
CA THR A 310 8.15 -19.21 5.80
C THR A 310 8.71 -18.48 4.57
N VAL A 311 7.86 -18.18 3.58
CA VAL A 311 8.24 -17.42 2.38
C VAL A 311 8.46 -15.93 2.69
N PHE A 312 7.78 -15.37 3.71
CA PHE A 312 8.08 -14.03 4.22
C PHE A 312 9.53 -13.95 4.71
N PHE A 313 9.98 -14.91 5.51
CA PHE A 313 11.37 -14.96 6.00
C PHE A 313 12.40 -15.19 4.88
N GLU A 314 12.10 -16.03 3.90
CA GLU A 314 12.93 -16.18 2.69
C GLU A 314 13.05 -14.87 1.91
N ARG A 315 11.95 -14.11 1.76
CA ARG A 315 11.95 -12.79 1.09
C ARG A 315 12.74 -11.75 1.90
N LEU A 316 12.60 -11.74 3.23
CA LEU A 316 13.40 -10.91 4.15
C LEU A 316 14.91 -11.24 4.04
N PHE A 317 15.25 -12.51 3.87
CA PHE A 317 16.63 -12.95 3.63
C PHE A 317 17.15 -12.46 2.28
N HIS A 318 16.38 -12.58 1.20
CA HIS A 318 16.80 -12.13 -0.14
C HIS A 318 16.81 -10.60 -0.37
N LEU A 319 16.39 -9.78 0.61
CA LEU A 319 16.54 -8.33 0.52
C LEU A 319 18.00 -7.92 0.28
N LYS A 320 18.24 -7.17 -0.80
CA LYS A 320 19.56 -6.71 -1.25
C LYS A 320 20.08 -5.56 -0.39
N TYR A 321 20.38 -5.83 0.87
CA TYR A 321 21.01 -4.89 1.79
C TYR A 321 22.06 -5.61 2.65
N PRO A 322 23.21 -4.98 2.97
CA PRO A 322 24.27 -5.62 3.75
C PRO A 322 23.74 -6.08 5.12
N LYS A 323 23.74 -7.41 5.37
CA LYS A 323 23.17 -8.01 6.60
C LYS A 323 23.90 -7.56 7.87
N ASN A 324 25.19 -7.30 7.78
CA ASN A 324 26.02 -6.67 8.81
C ASN A 324 25.63 -5.21 9.18
N ARG A 325 24.71 -4.59 8.45
CA ARG A 325 24.10 -3.28 8.73
C ARG A 325 22.61 -3.37 9.10
N LEU A 326 22.07 -4.59 9.19
CA LEU A 326 20.70 -4.87 9.61
C LEU A 326 20.70 -5.43 11.04
N LYS A 327 19.82 -4.88 11.88
CA LYS A 327 19.42 -5.47 13.16
C LYS A 327 17.97 -5.94 13.03
N LEU A 328 17.65 -7.12 13.53
CA LEU A 328 16.27 -7.64 13.51
C LEU A 328 15.63 -7.51 14.89
N PHE A 329 14.40 -7.03 14.91
CA PHE A 329 13.47 -7.13 16.02
C PHE A 329 12.28 -7.95 15.52
N ILE A 330 11.99 -9.09 16.15
CA ILE A 330 10.86 -9.95 15.77
C ILE A 330 9.94 -10.07 16.98
N TYR A 331 8.70 -9.61 16.82
CA TYR A 331 7.61 -9.84 17.76
C TYR A 331 6.70 -10.93 17.22
N ASN A 332 6.53 -12.01 17.98
CA ASN A 332 5.58 -13.08 17.66
C ASN A 332 4.56 -13.24 18.79
N GLN A 333 3.30 -12.91 18.49
CA GLN A 333 2.18 -13.15 19.40
C GLN A 333 1.56 -14.54 19.22
N GLU A 334 1.79 -15.20 18.07
CA GLU A 334 1.07 -16.41 17.66
C GLU A 334 1.88 -17.70 17.92
N PRO A 335 1.45 -18.58 18.86
CA PRO A 335 2.16 -19.83 19.16
C PRO A 335 2.31 -20.78 17.96
N HIS A 336 1.38 -20.77 17.00
CA HIS A 336 1.49 -21.58 15.79
C HIS A 336 2.75 -21.23 14.98
N HIS A 337 3.13 -19.95 14.94
CA HIS A 337 4.24 -19.46 14.13
C HIS A 337 5.61 -19.55 14.81
N ASP A 338 5.65 -19.83 16.11
CA ASP A 338 6.88 -19.82 16.90
C ASP A 338 7.96 -20.78 16.36
N LYS A 339 7.55 -21.97 15.89
CA LYS A 339 8.45 -22.95 15.25
C LYS A 339 9.10 -22.40 13.97
N HIS A 340 8.36 -21.61 13.18
CA HIS A 340 8.84 -21.03 11.93
C HIS A 340 9.86 -19.92 12.21
N VAL A 341 9.63 -19.09 13.23
CA VAL A 341 10.56 -18.05 13.67
C VAL A 341 11.86 -18.67 14.17
N HIS A 342 11.78 -19.66 15.06
CA HIS A 342 12.97 -20.35 15.59
C HIS A 342 13.79 -21.05 14.50
N ALA A 343 13.14 -21.69 13.51
CA ALA A 343 13.84 -22.31 12.38
C ALA A 343 14.58 -21.28 11.50
N PHE A 344 14.01 -20.09 11.29
CA PHE A 344 14.69 -19.00 10.58
C PHE A 344 15.92 -18.49 11.37
N LEU A 345 15.75 -18.26 12.68
CA LEU A 345 16.83 -17.76 13.53
C LEU A 345 18.01 -18.74 13.61
N GLN A 346 17.76 -20.03 13.80
CA GLN A 346 18.82 -21.05 13.85
C GLN A 346 19.71 -21.08 12.60
N ASN A 347 19.16 -20.74 11.43
CA ASN A 347 19.88 -20.76 10.16
C ASN A 347 20.59 -19.44 9.85
N HIS A 348 20.04 -18.29 10.25
CA HIS A 348 20.46 -16.98 9.74
C HIS A 348 20.84 -15.93 10.80
N GLU A 349 20.64 -16.18 12.10
CA GLU A 349 20.93 -15.20 13.17
C GLU A 349 22.35 -14.62 13.09
N ALA A 350 23.34 -15.46 12.80
CA ALA A 350 24.75 -15.10 12.72
C ALA A 350 25.12 -14.16 11.54
N GLU A 351 24.23 -13.97 10.57
CA GLU A 351 24.46 -13.07 9.42
C GLU A 351 24.06 -11.62 9.71
N TYR A 352 23.18 -11.40 10.69
CA TYR A 352 22.68 -10.09 11.10
C TYR A 352 23.56 -9.45 12.18
N GLN A 353 23.56 -8.11 12.28
CA GLN A 353 24.40 -7.40 13.26
C GLN A 353 23.95 -7.67 14.71
N ALA A 354 22.64 -7.79 14.92
CA ALA A 354 22.01 -8.19 16.18
C ALA A 354 20.58 -8.67 15.89
N VAL A 355 20.10 -9.62 16.67
CA VAL A 355 18.70 -10.05 16.64
C VAL A 355 18.12 -9.99 18.05
N LYS A 356 16.87 -9.52 18.15
CA LYS A 356 16.04 -9.60 19.34
C LYS A 356 14.69 -10.21 18.95
N MET A 357 14.31 -11.30 19.61
CA MET A 357 13.02 -11.94 19.44
C MET A 357 12.23 -11.79 20.76
N ILE A 358 10.92 -11.54 20.65
CA ILE A 358 9.95 -11.57 21.74
C ILE A 358 8.90 -12.61 21.35
N GLY A 359 8.82 -13.68 22.14
CA GLY A 359 7.90 -14.80 21.91
C GLY A 359 6.54 -14.63 22.60
N PRO A 360 5.57 -15.50 22.29
CA PRO A 360 4.22 -15.43 22.86
C PRO A 360 4.21 -15.65 24.38
N ASP A 361 5.19 -16.40 24.92
CA ASP A 361 5.33 -16.70 26.34
C ASP A 361 5.68 -15.47 27.21
N GLU A 362 6.19 -14.38 26.61
CA GLU A 362 6.54 -13.16 27.36
C GLU A 362 5.33 -12.29 27.72
N GLY A 363 4.15 -12.56 27.14
CA GLY A 363 2.90 -11.87 27.47
C GLY A 363 2.89 -10.36 27.16
N VAL A 364 3.79 -9.90 26.29
CA VAL A 364 3.89 -8.51 25.84
C VAL A 364 2.78 -8.24 24.81
N ASP A 365 2.00 -7.17 25.00
CA ASP A 365 0.96 -6.75 24.08
C ASP A 365 1.52 -5.97 22.87
N HIS A 366 0.79 -5.96 21.75
CA HIS A 366 1.23 -5.32 20.51
C HIS A 366 1.69 -3.86 20.74
N ILE A 367 0.91 -3.05 21.48
CA ILE A 367 1.23 -1.64 21.80
C ILE A 367 2.62 -1.53 22.47
N THR A 368 2.92 -2.38 23.46
CA THR A 368 4.23 -2.38 24.12
C THR A 368 5.33 -2.91 23.19
N SER A 369 5.05 -3.92 22.36
CA SER A 369 6.03 -4.45 21.40
C SER A 369 6.48 -3.42 20.36
N GLY A 370 5.55 -2.61 19.81
CA GLY A 370 5.85 -1.55 18.86
C GLY A 370 6.70 -0.44 19.49
N ASN A 371 6.38 -0.06 20.73
CA ASN A 371 7.23 0.85 21.51
C ASN A 371 8.64 0.26 21.75
N ILE A 372 8.77 -1.01 22.16
CA ILE A 372 10.09 -1.66 22.35
C ILE A 372 10.90 -1.70 21.05
N GLY A 373 10.26 -1.95 19.90
CA GLY A 373 10.91 -1.92 18.59
C GLY A 373 11.45 -0.52 18.25
N PHE A 374 10.65 0.53 18.47
CA PHE A 374 11.10 1.92 18.30
C PHE A 374 12.19 2.30 19.30
N ASP A 375 12.09 1.89 20.58
CA ASP A 375 13.07 2.15 21.62
C ASP A 375 14.44 1.54 21.26
N MET A 376 14.45 0.33 20.69
CA MET A 376 15.67 -0.34 20.20
C MET A 376 16.42 0.49 19.14
N CYS A 377 15.73 1.27 18.29
CA CYS A 377 16.37 2.21 17.36
C CYS A 377 16.58 3.61 17.96
N ARG A 378 15.75 4.03 18.92
CA ARG A 378 15.87 5.34 19.59
C ARG A 378 17.14 5.40 20.44
N ASP A 379 17.41 4.36 21.22
CA ASP A 379 18.51 4.27 22.17
C ASP A 379 19.85 3.93 21.50
N ASP A 380 19.82 3.19 20.39
CA ASP A 380 21.00 2.81 19.61
C ASP A 380 21.45 3.95 18.67
N PRO A 381 22.60 4.62 18.91
CA PRO A 381 23.05 5.73 18.08
C PRO A 381 23.38 5.33 16.64
N ASP A 382 23.73 4.06 16.39
CA ASP A 382 24.07 3.54 15.05
C ASP A 382 22.82 3.30 14.17
N CYS A 383 21.62 3.29 14.75
CA CYS A 383 20.37 3.22 13.98
C CYS A 383 20.12 4.58 13.27
N GLU A 384 20.05 4.56 11.94
CA GLU A 384 19.62 5.72 11.14
C GLU A 384 18.15 5.58 10.69
N TYR A 385 17.66 4.36 10.50
CA TYR A 385 16.28 4.09 10.08
C TYR A 385 15.67 2.89 10.82
N PHE A 386 14.38 2.98 11.12
CA PHE A 386 13.55 1.87 11.57
C PHE A 386 12.61 1.46 10.43
N PHE A 387 12.62 0.19 10.05
CA PHE A 387 11.78 -0.37 9.00
C PHE A 387 10.78 -1.34 9.61
N SER A 388 9.52 -0.91 9.71
CA SER A 388 8.42 -1.71 10.21
C SER A 388 7.84 -2.58 9.10
N MET A 389 7.57 -3.85 9.39
CA MET A 389 6.94 -4.82 8.50
C MET A 389 6.01 -5.76 9.30
N GLU A 390 4.72 -5.75 9.00
CA GLU A 390 3.78 -6.79 9.40
C GLU A 390 4.00 -8.06 8.56
N ALA A 391 3.68 -9.22 9.15
CA ALA A 391 3.85 -10.53 8.52
C ALA A 391 2.93 -10.80 7.32
N ASP A 392 1.86 -10.03 7.13
CA ASP A 392 0.96 -10.13 5.97
C ASP A 392 1.52 -9.44 4.71
N VAL A 393 2.71 -8.83 4.80
CA VAL A 393 3.34 -8.04 3.73
C VAL A 393 4.19 -8.91 2.81
N VAL A 394 3.74 -9.03 1.56
CA VAL A 394 4.50 -9.70 0.49
C VAL A 394 5.39 -8.70 -0.21
N LEU A 395 6.62 -8.53 0.28
CA LEU A 395 7.64 -7.69 -0.35
C LEU A 395 8.36 -8.46 -1.46
N LYS A 396 7.97 -8.21 -2.72
CA LYS A 396 8.51 -8.91 -3.91
C LYS A 396 9.74 -8.21 -4.51
N ASN A 397 9.90 -6.91 -4.24
CA ASN A 397 11.05 -6.13 -4.72
C ASN A 397 12.22 -6.18 -3.72
N GLU A 398 13.26 -6.95 -4.05
CA GLU A 398 14.48 -7.12 -3.25
C GLU A 398 15.24 -5.81 -2.96
N ASP A 399 15.11 -4.81 -3.84
CA ASP A 399 15.77 -3.50 -3.73
C ASP A 399 14.88 -2.45 -3.02
N ALA A 400 13.70 -2.85 -2.50
CA ALA A 400 12.75 -1.94 -1.86
C ALA A 400 13.34 -1.08 -0.74
N LEU A 401 14.12 -1.68 0.17
CA LEU A 401 14.71 -0.96 1.31
C LEU A 401 15.70 0.13 0.83
N LYS A 402 16.52 -0.17 -0.19
CA LYS A 402 17.39 0.83 -0.82
C LYS A 402 16.59 1.99 -1.40
N ILE A 403 15.57 1.69 -2.20
CA ILE A 403 14.70 2.69 -2.83
C ILE A 403 14.06 3.62 -1.77
N LEU A 404 13.55 3.07 -0.67
CA LEU A 404 12.94 3.86 0.40
C LEU A 404 13.95 4.76 1.13
N ILE A 405 15.18 4.28 1.37
CA ILE A 405 16.27 5.06 1.97
C ILE A 405 16.75 6.16 1.02
N GLU A 406 16.93 5.86 -0.27
CA GLU A 406 17.36 6.82 -1.28
C GLU A 406 16.39 8.00 -1.43
N LEU A 407 15.09 7.77 -1.21
CA LEU A 407 14.08 8.84 -1.23
C LEU A 407 14.21 9.83 -0.06
N ASN A 408 14.97 9.51 1.00
CA ASN A 408 15.36 10.43 2.07
C ASN A 408 14.18 11.25 2.66
N LYS A 409 13.07 10.57 2.95
CA LYS A 409 11.89 11.15 3.61
C LYS A 409 11.87 10.74 5.09
N PRO A 410 11.28 11.57 5.99
CA PRO A 410 11.26 11.28 7.43
C PRO A 410 10.39 10.08 7.79
N PHE A 411 9.30 9.88 7.05
CA PHE A 411 8.41 8.73 7.11
C PHE A 411 8.03 8.36 5.68
N ILE A 412 8.28 7.13 5.23
CA ILE A 412 7.88 6.68 3.90
C ILE A 412 7.49 5.21 3.84
N ALA A 413 6.39 4.91 3.17
CA ALA A 413 5.92 3.56 2.92
C ALA A 413 5.91 3.22 1.42
N PRO A 414 6.24 1.97 1.04
CA PRO A 414 5.90 1.45 -0.26
C PRO A 414 4.38 1.25 -0.34
N MET A 415 3.77 1.60 -1.48
CA MET A 415 2.37 1.29 -1.72
C MET A 415 2.20 -0.22 -1.93
N MET A 416 1.42 -0.85 -1.07
CA MET A 416 1.03 -2.26 -1.15
C MET A 416 -0.49 -2.35 -1.29
N SER A 417 -0.98 -3.28 -2.12
CA SER A 417 -2.41 -3.47 -2.39
C SER A 417 -2.79 -4.94 -2.38
N LYS A 418 -3.99 -5.28 -1.88
CA LYS A 418 -4.55 -6.63 -1.96
C LYS A 418 -4.90 -6.97 -3.43
N PRO A 419 -4.44 -8.11 -3.99
CA PRO A 419 -4.68 -8.46 -5.39
C PRO A 419 -6.17 -8.43 -5.78
N GLY A 420 -6.48 -7.86 -6.95
CA GLY A 420 -7.85 -7.75 -7.46
C GLY A 420 -8.79 -6.82 -6.67
N ARG A 421 -8.32 -6.12 -5.63
CA ARG A 421 -9.10 -5.19 -4.82
C ARG A 421 -8.47 -3.78 -4.79
N LEU A 422 -9.21 -2.81 -4.28
CA LEU A 422 -8.72 -1.43 -4.05
C LEU A 422 -8.18 -1.22 -2.62
N TRP A 423 -8.15 -2.26 -1.78
CA TRP A 423 -7.63 -2.17 -0.41
C TRP A 423 -6.10 -2.08 -0.44
N SER A 424 -5.54 -1.08 0.23
CA SER A 424 -4.09 -0.81 0.31
C SER A 424 -3.69 -0.36 1.72
N ASN A 425 -2.38 -0.39 1.99
CA ASN A 425 -1.75 -0.02 3.27
C ASN A 425 -1.74 1.49 3.59
N PHE A 426 -2.67 2.26 3.02
CA PHE A 426 -2.78 3.70 3.24
C PHE A 426 -4.21 4.19 3.00
N TRP A 427 -4.59 5.29 3.65
CA TRP A 427 -5.85 5.98 3.38
C TRP A 427 -5.57 7.36 2.80
N GLY A 428 -6.31 7.77 1.76
CA GLY A 428 -6.15 9.08 1.14
C GLY A 428 -6.82 10.23 1.89
N ALA A 429 -7.84 9.95 2.70
CA ALA A 429 -8.58 10.93 3.49
C ALA A 429 -9.05 10.31 4.83
N LEU A 430 -9.47 11.18 5.77
CA LEU A 430 -10.14 10.78 7.01
C LEU A 430 -11.57 11.35 7.05
N SER A 431 -12.46 10.68 7.77
CA SER A 431 -13.76 11.22 8.18
C SER A 431 -13.57 12.27 9.29
N ALA A 432 -14.66 12.97 9.65
CA ALA A 432 -14.65 13.91 10.78
C ALA A 432 -14.30 13.22 12.12
N ASP A 433 -14.61 11.93 12.25
CA ASP A 433 -14.33 11.11 13.43
C ASP A 433 -12.92 10.47 13.41
N GLY A 434 -12.10 10.76 12.40
CA GLY A 434 -10.74 10.23 12.24
C GLY A 434 -10.63 8.84 11.60
N TYR A 435 -11.75 8.24 11.18
CA TYR A 435 -11.81 6.93 10.51
C TYR A 435 -11.57 7.05 8.99
N TYR A 436 -11.52 5.90 8.30
CA TYR A 436 -11.33 5.83 6.85
C TYR A 436 -12.30 6.71 6.05
N ALA A 437 -11.74 7.53 5.16
CA ALA A 437 -12.48 8.12 4.05
C ALA A 437 -11.70 7.95 2.73
N ARG A 438 -12.42 7.81 1.62
CA ARG A 438 -11.83 7.71 0.29
C ARG A 438 -11.54 9.12 -0.26
N SER A 439 -10.28 9.41 -0.62
CA SER A 439 -9.95 10.63 -1.38
C SER A 439 -10.36 10.51 -2.85
N GLU A 440 -10.49 11.65 -3.53
CA GLU A 440 -10.83 11.73 -4.95
C GLU A 440 -9.81 11.01 -5.86
N ASP A 441 -8.54 10.98 -5.46
CA ASP A 441 -7.41 10.41 -6.22
C ASP A 441 -7.02 8.99 -5.79
N TYR A 442 -7.62 8.44 -4.73
CA TYR A 442 -7.26 7.14 -4.17
C TYR A 442 -7.22 6.02 -5.22
N VAL A 443 -8.26 5.92 -6.05
CA VAL A 443 -8.36 4.89 -7.10
C VAL A 443 -7.31 5.09 -8.19
N ASP A 444 -6.98 6.34 -8.52
CA ASP A 444 -5.96 6.67 -9.52
C ASP A 444 -4.55 6.34 -9.02
N ILE A 445 -4.28 6.50 -7.72
CA ILE A 445 -3.00 6.16 -7.07
C ILE A 445 -2.85 4.62 -6.98
N VAL A 446 -3.86 3.92 -6.43
CA VAL A 446 -3.82 2.46 -6.25
C VAL A 446 -3.71 1.72 -7.58
N GLN A 447 -4.38 2.19 -8.64
CA GLN A 447 -4.29 1.59 -9.97
C GLN A 447 -3.06 2.03 -10.78
N GLY A 448 -2.15 2.84 -10.20
CA GLY A 448 -0.95 3.32 -10.90
C GLY A 448 -1.22 4.28 -12.06
N ARG A 449 -2.41 4.89 -12.13
CA ARG A 449 -2.71 5.95 -13.12
C ARG A 449 -1.97 7.24 -12.78
N ARG A 450 -1.80 7.52 -11.48
CA ARG A 450 -1.00 8.62 -10.93
C ARG A 450 0.15 8.01 -10.14
N VAL A 451 1.37 8.17 -10.66
CA VAL A 451 2.60 7.64 -10.05
C VAL A 451 3.43 8.77 -9.44
N GLY A 452 3.91 8.57 -8.21
CA GLY A 452 4.71 9.54 -7.46
C GLY A 452 4.90 9.20 -5.99
N ILE A 453 5.14 10.24 -5.19
CA ILE A 453 5.21 10.21 -3.72
C ILE A 453 4.09 11.10 -3.19
N TRP A 454 3.25 10.55 -2.32
CA TRP A 454 1.98 11.13 -1.87
C TRP A 454 2.03 11.36 -0.36
N ASN A 455 1.78 12.58 0.11
CA ASN A 455 1.54 12.85 1.53
C ASN A 455 0.11 12.39 1.87
N VAL A 456 -0.03 11.47 2.82
CA VAL A 456 -1.28 10.79 3.16
C VAL A 456 -1.54 10.83 4.69
N PRO A 457 -2.81 10.83 5.14
CA PRO A 457 -3.14 10.91 6.56
C PRO A 457 -2.97 9.60 7.36
N TYR A 458 -2.88 8.43 6.73
CA TYR A 458 -2.75 7.14 7.42
C TYR A 458 -1.98 6.14 6.58
N VAL A 459 -1.13 5.34 7.23
CA VAL A 459 -0.28 4.29 6.67
C VAL A 459 -0.15 3.16 7.69
N SER A 460 -0.19 1.90 7.25
CA SER A 460 -0.06 0.68 8.06
C SER A 460 0.79 -0.37 7.33
N GLN A 461 0.92 -1.59 7.88
CA GLN A 461 1.66 -2.74 7.32
C GLN A 461 3.17 -2.59 7.14
N ILE A 462 3.63 -1.58 6.42
CA ILE A 462 5.03 -1.43 6.03
C ILE A 462 5.40 0.03 5.87
N TYR A 463 6.38 0.48 6.66
CA TYR A 463 6.88 1.86 6.62
C TYR A 463 8.31 1.97 7.14
N LEU A 464 9.05 2.92 6.56
CA LEU A 464 10.40 3.32 6.95
C LEU A 464 10.32 4.66 7.68
N LEU A 465 10.71 4.68 8.95
CA LEU A 465 10.92 5.88 9.77
C LEU A 465 12.40 6.20 9.85
N ARG A 466 12.73 7.50 9.87
CA ARG A 466 14.09 7.97 10.16
C ARG A 466 14.28 8.18 11.66
N ALA A 467 15.41 7.71 12.19
CA ALA A 467 15.66 7.66 13.63
C ALA A 467 15.75 9.04 14.30
N ASP A 468 16.06 10.11 13.54
CA ASP A 468 16.04 11.48 14.05
C ASP A 468 14.64 11.94 14.46
N ILE A 469 13.59 11.51 13.77
CA ILE A 469 12.19 11.80 14.12
C ILE A 469 11.80 11.04 15.39
N LEU A 470 12.16 9.75 15.46
CA LEU A 470 11.95 8.90 16.66
C LEU A 470 12.67 9.44 17.90
N ARG A 471 13.88 10.02 17.75
CA ARG A 471 14.66 10.62 18.84
C ARG A 471 14.23 12.03 19.20
N ASN A 472 13.75 12.86 18.27
CA ASN A 472 13.50 14.28 18.53
C ASN A 472 12.02 14.63 18.75
N GLU A 473 11.13 14.05 17.96
CA GLU A 473 9.71 14.46 17.87
C GLU A 473 8.78 13.41 18.49
N LEU A 474 9.01 12.12 18.22
CA LEU A 474 8.22 11.01 18.74
C LEU A 474 8.83 10.43 20.04
N LYS A 475 9.02 11.29 21.05
CA LYS A 475 9.58 10.94 22.38
C LYS A 475 8.57 10.35 23.37
N ALA A 476 7.29 10.36 23.03
CA ALA A 476 6.25 9.87 23.92
C ALA A 476 6.36 8.33 24.07
N PRO A 477 6.18 7.76 25.28
CA PRO A 477 6.25 6.30 25.49
C PRO A 477 4.97 5.57 25.08
N ASP A 478 3.92 6.29 24.70
CA ASP A 478 2.55 5.82 24.51
C ASP A 478 2.06 6.05 23.06
N LEU A 479 2.97 5.94 22.07
CA LEU A 479 2.71 6.29 20.67
C LEU A 479 1.54 5.53 20.05
N PHE A 480 1.39 4.26 20.40
CA PHE A 480 0.32 3.38 19.94
C PHE A 480 -0.91 3.35 20.88
N GLN A 481 -0.90 4.09 22.00
CA GLN A 481 -1.97 4.03 22.99
C GLN A 481 -3.08 5.07 22.74
N SER A 482 -4.32 4.60 22.63
CA SER A 482 -5.53 5.41 22.61
C SER A 482 -6.68 4.67 23.31
N ALA A 483 -7.65 5.43 23.84
CA ALA A 483 -8.85 4.88 24.48
C ALA A 483 -10.01 4.62 23.50
N THR A 484 -9.89 5.07 22.25
CA THR A 484 -10.98 5.06 21.25
C THR A 484 -10.55 4.69 19.84
N LEU A 485 -9.24 4.69 19.56
CA LEU A 485 -8.67 4.37 18.26
C LEU A 485 -7.80 3.12 18.37
N ASP A 486 -7.81 2.35 17.29
CA ASP A 486 -6.88 1.27 17.00
C ASP A 486 -5.40 1.71 17.11
N PRO A 487 -4.45 0.84 17.51
CA PRO A 487 -3.03 1.17 17.64
C PRO A 487 -2.41 1.89 16.45
N ASP A 488 -2.71 1.48 15.21
CA ASP A 488 -2.18 2.11 14.00
C ASP A 488 -2.77 3.50 13.77
N MET A 489 -4.08 3.64 14.01
CA MET A 489 -4.77 4.92 13.92
C MET A 489 -4.27 5.89 14.99
N ALA A 490 -3.99 5.40 16.19
CA ALA A 490 -3.41 6.16 17.29
C ALA A 490 -2.01 6.64 16.91
N PHE A 491 -1.13 5.75 16.45
CA PHE A 491 0.22 6.08 15.99
C PHE A 491 0.20 7.11 14.86
N CYS A 492 -0.57 6.87 13.79
CA CYS A 492 -0.75 7.84 12.71
C CYS A 492 -1.26 9.19 13.22
N SER A 493 -2.12 9.22 14.25
CA SER A 493 -2.55 10.49 14.86
C SER A 493 -1.42 11.21 15.58
N ARG A 494 -0.66 10.53 16.44
CA ARG A 494 0.50 11.12 17.14
C ARG A 494 1.51 11.72 16.15
N VAL A 495 1.76 11.05 15.03
CA VAL A 495 2.65 11.51 13.94
C VAL A 495 2.11 12.79 13.29
N ARG A 496 0.80 12.84 12.99
CA ARG A 496 0.14 14.05 12.45
C ARG A 496 0.15 15.21 13.44
N ASP A 497 -0.04 14.94 14.74
CA ASP A 497 -0.09 15.95 15.80
C ASP A 497 1.27 16.64 16.01
N GLN A 498 2.39 15.94 15.74
CA GLN A 498 3.72 16.54 15.68
C GLN A 498 4.00 17.30 14.36
N GLY A 499 3.14 17.17 13.35
CA GLY A 499 3.30 17.82 12.05
C GLY A 499 4.26 17.12 11.09
N VAL A 500 4.59 15.85 11.34
CA VAL A 500 5.40 15.01 10.46
C VAL A 500 4.54 14.54 9.29
N PHE A 501 5.09 14.56 8.07
CA PHE A 501 4.36 14.06 6.89
C PHE A 501 4.65 12.58 6.66
N MET A 502 3.58 11.78 6.57
CA MET A 502 3.64 10.38 6.16
C MET A 502 3.54 10.30 4.64
N PHE A 503 4.57 9.75 4.01
CA PHE A 503 4.63 9.63 2.55
C PHE A 503 4.38 8.19 2.09
N VAL A 504 3.67 8.01 0.98
CA VAL A 504 3.51 6.74 0.27
C VAL A 504 4.11 6.87 -1.12
N THR A 505 4.95 5.91 -1.53
CA THR A 505 5.51 5.84 -2.89
C THR A 505 4.89 4.70 -3.69
N ASN A 506 4.38 5.01 -4.89
CA ASN A 506 3.93 4.02 -5.87
C ASN A 506 4.75 4.05 -7.16
N MET A 507 5.99 4.59 -7.10
CA MET A 507 6.91 4.69 -8.23
C MET A 507 7.40 3.34 -8.78
N HIS A 508 7.42 2.33 -7.92
CA HIS A 508 7.78 0.95 -8.26
C HIS A 508 6.71 0.00 -7.73
N THR A 509 6.56 -1.15 -8.37
CA THR A 509 5.80 -2.25 -7.81
C THR A 509 6.63 -2.91 -6.71
N PHE A 510 6.32 -2.63 -5.45
CA PHE A 510 7.03 -3.19 -4.29
C PHE A 510 6.51 -4.58 -3.94
N GLY A 511 5.20 -4.80 -4.02
CA GLY A 511 4.58 -6.07 -3.66
C GLY A 511 3.07 -5.96 -3.42
N ARG A 512 2.56 -6.74 -2.48
CA ARG A 512 1.13 -6.91 -2.18
C ARG A 512 0.90 -7.23 -0.70
N ILE A 513 -0.36 -7.24 -0.28
CA ILE A 513 -0.80 -7.58 1.09
C ILE A 513 -1.62 -8.87 1.01
N LEU A 514 -1.40 -9.80 1.95
CA LEU A 514 -2.16 -11.04 2.08
C LEU A 514 -3.57 -10.79 2.62
N TYR A 515 -4.39 -11.83 2.57
CA TYR A 515 -5.65 -11.94 3.26
C TYR A 515 -5.52 -12.92 4.43
N THR A 516 -5.77 -12.45 5.65
CA THR A 516 -5.56 -13.19 6.91
C THR A 516 -6.86 -13.49 7.66
N GLU A 517 -7.95 -12.79 7.33
CA GLU A 517 -9.20 -12.75 8.11
C GLU A 517 -9.88 -14.12 8.34
N ASN A 518 -9.64 -15.08 7.43
CA ASN A 518 -10.24 -16.43 7.46
C ASN A 518 -9.20 -17.56 7.59
N TYR A 519 -7.94 -17.26 7.94
CA TYR A 519 -6.89 -18.28 7.96
C TYR A 519 -7.11 -19.29 9.10
N GLN A 520 -7.21 -20.57 8.76
CA GLN A 520 -7.38 -21.67 9.71
C GLN A 520 -6.03 -22.28 10.07
N THR A 521 -5.87 -22.72 11.31
CA THR A 521 -4.61 -23.29 11.86
C THR A 521 -4.73 -24.78 12.24
N ASP A 522 -5.81 -25.44 11.81
CA ASP A 522 -6.19 -26.80 12.21
C ASP A 522 -5.45 -27.92 11.45
N HIS A 523 -4.73 -27.58 10.37
CA HIS A 523 -3.99 -28.51 9.51
C HIS A 523 -2.47 -28.46 9.79
N LEU A 524 -1.74 -29.49 9.31
CA LEU A 524 -0.28 -29.47 9.39
C LEU A 524 0.30 -28.41 8.44
N HIS A 525 -0.25 -28.31 7.23
CA HIS A 525 0.14 -27.41 6.16
C HIS A 525 -0.99 -26.48 5.74
N ASN A 526 -1.44 -25.63 6.66
CA ASN A 526 -2.55 -24.66 6.48
C ASN A 526 -2.48 -23.81 5.19
N ASP A 527 -1.27 -23.47 4.74
CA ASP A 527 -1.03 -22.75 3.47
C ASP A 527 -1.64 -23.45 2.24
N LEU A 528 -1.80 -24.78 2.24
CA LEU A 528 -2.41 -25.52 1.12
C LEU A 528 -3.84 -25.06 0.83
N TRP A 529 -4.62 -24.68 1.86
CA TRP A 529 -6.01 -24.23 1.72
C TRP A 529 -6.15 -22.78 1.21
N GLN A 530 -5.05 -22.05 1.08
CA GLN A 530 -5.07 -20.62 0.76
C GLN A 530 -5.29 -20.28 -0.73
N ILE A 531 -5.63 -21.27 -1.57
CA ILE A 531 -5.93 -21.08 -3.00
C ILE A 531 -7.10 -20.11 -3.25
N PHE A 532 -8.08 -20.02 -2.34
CA PHE A 532 -9.22 -19.10 -2.49
C PHE A 532 -8.87 -17.66 -2.14
N ASP A 533 -8.26 -17.45 -0.97
CA ASP A 533 -8.03 -16.13 -0.39
C ASP A 533 -6.77 -15.45 -0.94
N ASN A 534 -5.70 -16.22 -1.17
CA ASN A 534 -4.39 -15.74 -1.59
C ASN A 534 -3.86 -16.47 -2.85
N PRO A 535 -4.62 -16.50 -3.97
CA PRO A 535 -4.31 -17.32 -5.14
C PRO A 535 -2.95 -17.05 -5.77
N VAL A 536 -2.45 -15.80 -5.73
CA VAL A 536 -1.17 -15.41 -6.35
C VAL A 536 0.03 -15.92 -5.55
N ASP A 537 -0.04 -15.88 -4.21
CA ASP A 537 1.00 -16.43 -3.33
C ASP A 537 0.95 -17.95 -3.30
N TRP A 538 -0.25 -18.53 -3.36
CA TRP A 538 -0.45 -19.95 -3.55
C TRP A 538 0.14 -20.44 -4.88
N GLU A 539 -0.07 -19.72 -5.99
CA GLU A 539 0.56 -20.02 -7.29
C GLU A 539 2.09 -19.95 -7.19
N GLU A 540 2.66 -18.86 -6.63
CA GLU A 540 4.11 -18.68 -6.49
C GLU A 540 4.77 -19.76 -5.61
N ARG A 541 4.08 -20.31 -4.59
CA ARG A 541 4.60 -21.36 -3.71
C ARG A 541 4.40 -22.77 -4.26
N TYR A 542 3.20 -23.06 -4.77
CA TYR A 542 2.76 -24.43 -5.02
C TYR A 542 2.69 -24.83 -6.50
N ILE A 543 2.61 -23.88 -7.42
CA ILE A 543 2.65 -24.18 -8.86
C ILE A 543 4.11 -24.19 -9.35
N HIS A 544 4.41 -25.08 -10.27
CA HIS A 544 5.75 -25.24 -10.82
C HIS A 544 6.14 -23.98 -11.63
N PRO A 545 7.33 -23.38 -11.45
CA PRO A 545 7.71 -22.12 -12.13
C PRO A 545 7.62 -22.14 -13.67
N ASN A 546 7.80 -23.32 -14.27
CA ASN A 546 7.66 -23.52 -15.72
C ASN A 546 6.22 -23.75 -16.21
N TYR A 547 5.20 -23.82 -15.33
CA TYR A 547 3.81 -24.05 -15.70
C TYR A 547 3.30 -22.99 -16.70
N SER A 548 3.55 -21.70 -16.45
CA SER A 548 3.10 -20.61 -17.34
C SER A 548 3.73 -20.64 -18.75
N GLN A 549 4.78 -21.45 -18.96
CA GLN A 549 5.41 -21.66 -20.27
C GLN A 549 4.68 -22.73 -21.11
N ILE A 550 3.88 -23.62 -20.49
CA ILE A 550 3.01 -24.59 -21.18
C ILE A 550 2.09 -23.88 -22.19
N MET A 551 1.51 -22.76 -21.77
CA MET A 551 0.63 -21.96 -22.62
C MET A 551 1.37 -21.27 -23.77
N LYS A 552 2.68 -21.05 -23.66
CA LYS A 552 3.53 -20.43 -24.69
C LYS A 552 4.18 -21.44 -25.65
N GLY A 553 4.33 -22.70 -25.23
CA GLY A 553 4.80 -23.82 -26.06
C GLY A 553 6.24 -24.27 -25.74
N ASN A 554 6.53 -25.55 -26.06
CA ASN A 554 7.83 -26.26 -25.94
C ASN A 554 8.16 -27.00 -24.64
N ILE A 555 7.28 -27.05 -23.62
CA ILE A 555 7.53 -27.83 -22.38
C ILE A 555 6.72 -29.12 -22.29
N VAL A 556 5.56 -29.19 -22.95
CA VAL A 556 4.69 -30.37 -22.88
C VAL A 556 5.24 -31.48 -23.75
N GLU A 557 5.54 -32.62 -23.12
CA GLU A 557 6.00 -33.83 -23.78
C GLU A 557 4.81 -34.73 -24.13
N THR A 558 4.95 -35.51 -25.22
CA THR A 558 3.97 -36.53 -25.62
C THR A 558 4.62 -37.92 -25.59
N PRO A 559 4.83 -38.51 -24.39
CA PRO A 559 5.54 -39.79 -24.25
C PRO A 559 4.84 -40.97 -24.95
N CYS A 560 3.51 -40.93 -25.08
CA CYS A 560 2.71 -41.91 -25.83
C CYS A 560 1.67 -41.17 -26.70
N PRO A 561 1.06 -41.83 -27.72
CA PRO A 561 -0.04 -41.24 -28.49
C PRO A 561 -1.17 -40.76 -27.57
N ASP A 562 -1.64 -39.52 -27.76
CA ASP A 562 -2.67 -38.85 -26.94
C ASP A 562 -2.41 -38.80 -25.42
N VAL A 563 -1.18 -39.07 -24.96
CA VAL A 563 -0.74 -38.88 -23.58
C VAL A 563 0.17 -37.67 -23.50
N TYR A 564 -0.25 -36.65 -22.77
CA TYR A 564 0.48 -35.40 -22.53
C TYR A 564 1.13 -35.39 -21.15
N TRP A 565 2.30 -34.78 -21.03
CA TRP A 565 3.07 -34.72 -19.79
C TRP A 565 3.65 -33.32 -19.58
N PHE A 566 3.32 -32.70 -18.45
CA PHE A 566 3.64 -31.29 -18.19
C PHE A 566 3.87 -30.98 -16.70
N PRO A 567 4.71 -30.00 -16.34
CA PRO A 567 4.93 -29.60 -14.94
C PRO A 567 3.72 -28.84 -14.38
N VAL A 568 3.30 -29.16 -13.15
CA VAL A 568 2.15 -28.50 -12.50
C VAL A 568 2.47 -28.07 -11.07
N PHE A 569 2.93 -28.97 -10.21
CA PHE A 569 3.24 -28.66 -8.81
C PHE A 569 4.74 -28.40 -8.56
N SER A 570 5.03 -27.53 -7.59
CA SER A 570 6.37 -27.36 -7.03
C SER A 570 6.74 -28.58 -6.17
N GLN A 571 8.02 -28.76 -5.87
CA GLN A 571 8.44 -29.86 -4.99
C GLN A 571 7.83 -29.72 -3.59
N VAL A 572 7.73 -28.48 -3.09
CA VAL A 572 7.12 -28.10 -1.81
C VAL A 572 5.63 -28.48 -1.76
N ALA A 573 4.86 -28.22 -2.81
CA ALA A 573 3.45 -28.64 -2.88
C ALA A 573 3.29 -30.15 -2.70
N CYS A 574 4.17 -30.90 -3.36
CA CYS A 574 4.16 -32.35 -3.31
C CYS A 574 4.52 -32.91 -1.92
N ASP A 575 5.54 -32.34 -1.25
CA ASP A 575 5.93 -32.76 0.11
C ASP A 575 4.83 -32.43 1.12
N HIS A 576 4.33 -31.18 1.11
CA HIS A 576 3.27 -30.73 2.01
C HIS A 576 2.00 -31.60 1.87
N LEU A 577 1.62 -31.96 0.64
CA LEU A 577 0.46 -32.82 0.39
C LEU A 577 0.67 -34.26 0.88
N VAL A 578 1.88 -34.81 0.77
CA VAL A 578 2.20 -36.15 1.31
C VAL A 578 2.20 -36.15 2.84
N GLU A 579 2.81 -35.14 3.47
CA GLU A 579 2.88 -35.00 4.91
C GLU A 579 1.48 -34.83 5.54
N GLU A 580 0.58 -34.07 4.92
CA GLU A 580 -0.81 -33.91 5.38
C GLU A 580 -1.60 -35.23 5.29
N MET A 581 -1.39 -36.02 4.24
CA MET A 581 -2.06 -37.32 4.06
C MET A 581 -1.55 -38.37 5.06
N GLU A 582 -0.25 -38.42 5.33
CA GLU A 582 0.28 -39.30 6.39
C GLU A 582 -0.08 -38.81 7.80
N ASN A 583 -0.21 -37.50 8.02
CA ASN A 583 -0.73 -36.92 9.27
C ASN A 583 -2.21 -37.33 9.52
N TYR A 584 -3.04 -37.39 8.48
CA TYR A 584 -4.40 -37.92 8.59
C TYR A 584 -4.41 -39.42 8.93
N GLY A 585 -3.48 -40.19 8.36
CA GLY A 585 -3.13 -41.57 8.74
C GLY A 585 -4.19 -42.66 8.53
N LYS A 586 -5.46 -42.29 8.26
CA LYS A 586 -6.58 -43.22 8.05
C LYS A 586 -6.71 -43.67 6.60
N TRP A 587 -5.62 -44.20 6.06
CA TRP A 587 -5.55 -44.84 4.74
C TRP A 587 -6.64 -45.89 4.55
N SER A 588 -7.06 -46.12 3.30
CA SER A 588 -8.05 -47.14 2.99
C SER A 588 -7.49 -48.56 3.01
N GLY A 589 -8.39 -49.53 3.12
CA GLY A 589 -8.04 -50.93 3.38
C GLY A 589 -7.78 -51.76 2.11
N GLY A 590 -7.84 -51.15 0.92
CA GLY A 590 -7.68 -51.85 -0.35
C GLY A 590 -8.73 -52.94 -0.58
N GLY A 591 -10.01 -52.67 -0.28
CA GLY A 591 -11.10 -53.64 -0.48
C GLY A 591 -12.39 -52.99 -0.99
N ASN A 592 -13.12 -53.70 -1.87
CA ASN A 592 -14.24 -53.16 -2.67
C ASN A 592 -15.43 -52.55 -1.89
N VAL A 593 -15.41 -52.46 -0.57
CA VAL A 593 -16.50 -51.92 0.26
C VAL A 593 -15.91 -50.89 1.21
N ASP A 594 -15.91 -49.63 0.80
CA ASP A 594 -15.50 -48.51 1.64
C ASP A 594 -16.72 -47.69 2.11
N THR A 595 -16.99 -47.72 3.41
CA THR A 595 -18.09 -47.01 4.05
C THR A 595 -17.88 -45.50 4.17
N ARG A 596 -16.68 -44.99 3.83
CA ARG A 596 -16.34 -43.55 3.79
C ARG A 596 -16.67 -42.91 2.44
N ILE A 597 -16.95 -43.70 1.40
CA ILE A 597 -17.28 -43.22 0.05
C ILE A 597 -18.80 -43.17 -0.13
N GLN A 598 -19.30 -42.14 -0.82
CA GLN A 598 -20.73 -41.94 -1.09
C GLN A 598 -21.26 -42.96 -2.11
N GLY A 599 -21.54 -44.17 -1.63
CA GLY A 599 -21.97 -45.32 -2.44
C GLY A 599 -21.61 -46.68 -1.82
N GLY A 600 -20.63 -46.71 -0.91
CA GLY A 600 -20.28 -47.91 -0.14
C GLY A 600 -19.57 -49.02 -0.92
N TYR A 601 -19.26 -48.81 -2.20
CA TYR A 601 -18.60 -49.81 -3.06
C TYR A 601 -17.53 -49.14 -3.92
N GLU A 602 -16.33 -49.73 -3.91
CA GLU A 602 -15.15 -49.26 -4.63
C GLU A 602 -14.83 -50.26 -5.75
N ASN A 603 -15.03 -49.84 -7.00
CA ASN A 603 -14.90 -50.71 -8.17
C ASN A 603 -13.43 -51.10 -8.47
N VAL A 604 -12.45 -50.31 -8.01
CA VAL A 604 -11.01 -50.55 -8.14
C VAL A 604 -10.36 -50.23 -6.78
N PRO A 605 -10.16 -51.22 -5.90
CA PRO A 605 -9.65 -50.96 -4.55
C PRO A 605 -8.19 -50.49 -4.54
N THR A 606 -7.95 -49.28 -4.03
CA THR A 606 -6.61 -48.76 -3.72
C THR A 606 -6.40 -48.54 -2.22
N ILE A 607 -5.15 -48.33 -1.80
CA ILE A 607 -4.81 -47.78 -0.48
C ILE A 607 -4.62 -46.28 -0.66
N ASP A 608 -5.62 -45.52 -0.24
CA ASP A 608 -5.78 -44.11 -0.54
C ASP A 608 -6.47 -43.31 0.57
N ILE A 609 -6.46 -41.99 0.37
CA ILE A 609 -7.23 -41.01 1.13
C ILE A 609 -7.89 -40.07 0.12
N HIS A 610 -9.20 -39.90 0.22
CA HIS A 610 -9.95 -38.98 -0.65
C HIS A 610 -9.83 -37.53 -0.17
N MET A 611 -9.80 -36.57 -1.09
CA MET A 611 -9.68 -35.14 -0.75
C MET A 611 -10.83 -34.64 0.13
N ASN A 612 -12.02 -35.25 0.05
CA ASN A 612 -13.16 -34.93 0.92
C ASN A 612 -12.99 -35.44 2.37
N GLN A 613 -12.12 -36.43 2.63
CA GLN A 613 -11.84 -36.95 3.98
C GLN A 613 -10.93 -36.02 4.79
N VAL A 614 -10.16 -35.18 4.08
CA VAL A 614 -9.28 -34.13 4.63
C VAL A 614 -9.84 -32.72 4.42
N ASN A 615 -11.09 -32.57 3.93
CA ASN A 615 -11.72 -31.28 3.60
C ASN A 615 -10.92 -30.40 2.62
N PHE A 616 -10.33 -31.00 1.59
CA PHE A 616 -9.55 -30.33 0.52
C PHE A 616 -10.23 -30.43 -0.86
N ASP A 617 -11.50 -30.85 -0.92
CA ASP A 617 -12.23 -31.12 -2.15
C ASP A 617 -12.52 -29.86 -2.98
N LYS A 618 -12.79 -28.72 -2.32
CA LYS A 618 -13.13 -27.45 -2.97
C LYS A 618 -11.90 -26.78 -3.54
N GLU A 619 -10.83 -26.78 -2.76
CA GLU A 619 -9.51 -26.25 -3.05
C GLU A 619 -8.92 -27.00 -4.25
N TRP A 620 -9.00 -28.33 -4.21
CA TRP A 620 -8.61 -29.20 -5.31
C TRP A 620 -9.45 -28.98 -6.57
N HIS A 621 -10.78 -28.85 -6.45
CA HIS A 621 -11.63 -28.55 -7.61
C HIS A 621 -11.32 -27.17 -8.23
N LYS A 622 -11.02 -26.15 -7.41
CA LYS A 622 -10.54 -24.85 -7.91
C LYS A 622 -9.22 -25.00 -8.65
N PHE A 623 -8.28 -25.77 -8.12
CA PHE A 623 -7.01 -26.09 -8.79
C PHE A 623 -7.23 -26.77 -10.16
N LEU A 624 -8.14 -27.75 -10.25
CA LEU A 624 -8.48 -28.39 -11.53
C LEU A 624 -9.09 -27.37 -12.52
N LEU A 625 -9.95 -26.46 -12.06
CA LEU A 625 -10.55 -25.44 -12.92
C LEU A 625 -9.53 -24.40 -13.43
N GLU A 626 -8.62 -23.91 -12.58
CA GLU A 626 -7.70 -22.82 -12.94
C GLU A 626 -6.44 -23.31 -13.67
N TYR A 627 -5.91 -24.50 -13.32
CA TYR A 627 -4.60 -24.97 -13.81
C TYR A 627 -4.69 -26.19 -14.73
N ILE A 628 -5.72 -27.03 -14.62
CA ILE A 628 -5.88 -28.19 -15.51
C ILE A 628 -6.74 -27.84 -16.72
N ALA A 629 -7.92 -27.24 -16.52
CA ALA A 629 -8.86 -26.93 -17.61
C ALA A 629 -8.19 -26.24 -18.81
N PRO A 630 -7.40 -25.16 -18.65
CA PRO A 630 -6.82 -24.44 -19.78
C PRO A 630 -5.76 -25.26 -20.55
N VAL A 631 -5.11 -26.22 -19.88
CA VAL A 631 -4.18 -27.15 -20.51
C VAL A 631 -4.95 -28.22 -21.28
N THR A 632 -6.02 -28.78 -20.70
CA THR A 632 -6.89 -29.76 -21.39
C THR A 632 -7.49 -29.18 -22.67
N GLU A 633 -8.10 -27.99 -22.60
CA GLU A 633 -8.71 -27.33 -23.77
C GLU A 633 -7.68 -26.97 -24.86
N LYS A 634 -6.44 -26.69 -24.46
CA LYS A 634 -5.33 -26.44 -25.40
C LYS A 634 -4.82 -27.71 -26.08
N MET A 635 -4.71 -28.82 -25.35
CA MET A 635 -4.18 -30.09 -25.88
C MET A 635 -5.23 -30.90 -26.65
N PHE A 636 -6.52 -30.69 -26.36
CA PHE A 636 -7.64 -31.29 -27.07
C PHE A 636 -8.55 -30.21 -27.69
N PRO A 637 -8.13 -29.55 -28.79
CA PRO A 637 -8.90 -28.48 -29.41
C PRO A 637 -10.33 -28.91 -29.79
N GLY A 638 -11.32 -28.18 -29.28
CA GLY A 638 -12.75 -28.48 -29.45
C GLY A 638 -13.38 -29.25 -28.27
N TYR A 639 -12.58 -29.67 -27.29
CA TYR A 639 -13.06 -30.08 -25.98
C TYR A 639 -13.11 -28.87 -25.03
N TYR A 640 -14.18 -28.78 -24.23
CA TYR A 640 -14.40 -27.73 -23.23
C TYR A 640 -14.83 -28.38 -21.92
N THR A 641 -14.25 -27.96 -20.80
CA THR A 641 -14.44 -28.63 -19.50
C THR A 641 -14.87 -27.69 -18.38
N LYS A 642 -15.66 -28.21 -17.43
CA LYS A 642 -15.96 -27.55 -16.15
C LYS A 642 -15.27 -28.24 -14.98
N CYS A 643 -14.26 -29.06 -15.27
CA CYS A 643 -13.51 -29.90 -14.34
C CYS A 643 -14.37 -30.56 -13.25
N THR A 644 -15.53 -31.10 -13.63
CA THR A 644 -16.41 -31.78 -12.70
C THR A 644 -15.74 -33.08 -12.24
N SER A 645 -15.57 -33.28 -10.94
CA SER A 645 -14.97 -34.49 -10.37
C SER A 645 -15.65 -34.86 -9.07
N TYR A 646 -16.02 -36.13 -8.94
CA TYR A 646 -16.51 -36.75 -7.70
C TYR A 646 -15.46 -37.60 -7.01
N LEU A 647 -14.30 -37.84 -7.66
CA LEU A 647 -13.25 -38.75 -7.20
C LEU A 647 -11.89 -38.07 -7.37
N ASN A 648 -11.42 -37.49 -6.27
CA ASN A 648 -10.07 -36.95 -6.11
C ASN A 648 -9.45 -37.61 -4.87
N PHE A 649 -8.27 -38.21 -5.01
CA PHE A 649 -7.65 -38.99 -3.94
C PHE A 649 -6.13 -39.11 -4.11
N VAL A 650 -5.43 -39.39 -3.02
CA VAL A 650 -3.98 -39.68 -3.00
C VAL A 650 -3.79 -41.16 -2.72
N VAL A 651 -3.08 -41.87 -3.62
CA VAL A 651 -2.79 -43.31 -3.48
C VAL A 651 -1.38 -43.50 -2.95
N ARG A 652 -1.21 -44.51 -2.09
CA ARG A 652 0.08 -44.94 -1.54
C ARG A 652 0.37 -46.40 -1.90
N TYR A 653 1.47 -46.64 -2.63
CA TYR A 653 1.96 -47.99 -2.91
C TYR A 653 3.18 -48.33 -2.04
N LYS A 654 3.19 -49.54 -1.47
CA LYS A 654 4.33 -50.10 -0.72
C LYS A 654 4.51 -51.59 -1.06
N PRO A 655 5.75 -52.12 -1.06
CA PRO A 655 6.02 -53.56 -1.19
C PRO A 655 5.23 -54.43 -0.22
N ASP A 656 5.07 -53.95 1.02
CA ASP A 656 4.51 -54.71 2.15
C ASP A 656 2.98 -54.56 2.29
N GLU A 657 2.37 -53.68 1.50
CA GLU A 657 0.92 -53.40 1.51
C GLU A 657 0.33 -53.70 0.12
N GLN A 658 0.16 -52.68 -0.74
CA GLN A 658 -0.26 -52.82 -2.14
C GLN A 658 0.89 -52.39 -3.07
N PRO A 659 1.63 -53.32 -3.69
CA PRO A 659 2.78 -52.99 -4.53
C PRO A 659 2.41 -52.60 -5.97
N LEU A 660 1.29 -53.09 -6.50
CA LEU A 660 0.90 -52.96 -7.90
C LEU A 660 -0.60 -52.74 -8.07
N LEU A 661 -1.00 -52.29 -9.26
CA LEU A 661 -2.42 -52.18 -9.63
C LEU A 661 -2.64 -52.92 -10.96
N THR A 662 -3.47 -53.97 -10.92
CA THR A 662 -3.71 -54.89 -12.04
C THR A 662 -4.31 -54.17 -13.27
N PRO A 663 -4.19 -54.71 -14.50
CA PRO A 663 -4.72 -54.06 -15.71
C PRO A 663 -6.22 -53.73 -15.63
N HIS A 664 -6.58 -52.46 -15.59
CA HIS A 664 -7.95 -52.03 -15.31
C HIS A 664 -8.46 -50.88 -16.20
N HIS A 665 -9.76 -50.69 -16.09
CA HIS A 665 -10.53 -49.54 -16.55
C HIS A 665 -11.02 -48.92 -15.23
N ASP A 666 -10.90 -47.61 -15.05
CA ASP A 666 -11.34 -46.98 -13.80
C ASP A 666 -12.85 -47.12 -13.63
N ALA A 667 -13.23 -47.03 -12.37
CA ALA A 667 -14.54 -46.52 -11.98
C ALA A 667 -14.63 -45.06 -12.44
N SER A 668 -15.39 -44.80 -13.51
CA SER A 668 -15.21 -43.65 -14.42
C SER A 668 -14.13 -43.93 -15.47
N THR A 669 -14.46 -44.20 -16.73
CA THR A 669 -13.93 -45.38 -17.45
C THR A 669 -12.41 -45.73 -17.44
N PHE A 670 -11.36 -44.88 -17.30
CA PHE A 670 -9.92 -45.27 -17.31
C PHE A 670 -8.94 -44.40 -16.47
N THR A 671 -8.05 -45.11 -15.75
CA THR A 671 -7.07 -44.72 -14.70
C THR A 671 -5.70 -44.20 -15.15
N ILE A 672 -4.82 -43.85 -14.21
CA ILE A 672 -3.42 -43.47 -14.47
C ILE A 672 -2.45 -44.09 -13.46
N ASN A 673 -1.24 -44.44 -13.91
CA ASN A 673 -0.12 -44.97 -13.11
C ASN A 673 1.24 -44.30 -13.43
N ILE A 674 2.32 -44.55 -12.65
CA ILE A 674 3.59 -43.74 -12.61
C ILE A 674 4.85 -44.47 -11.97
N ALA A 675 6.11 -44.25 -12.42
CA ALA A 675 7.48 -44.43 -11.76
C ALA A 675 8.65 -43.95 -12.67
N LEU A 676 10.00 -43.91 -12.36
CA LEU A 676 11.22 -44.22 -13.23
C LEU A 676 12.53 -44.26 -12.46
N ASN A 677 13.26 -45.31 -12.77
CA ASN A 677 14.66 -45.56 -12.48
C ASN A 677 15.69 -44.51 -13.01
N SER A 678 16.94 -44.67 -12.58
CA SER A 678 18.14 -44.55 -13.41
C SER A 678 19.20 -45.50 -12.83
N LYS A 679 19.86 -46.27 -13.71
CA LYS A 679 20.38 -47.61 -13.41
C LYS A 679 21.84 -47.63 -12.91
N GLY A 680 22.19 -48.48 -11.93
CA GLY A 680 23.58 -48.55 -11.44
C GLY A 680 24.10 -49.77 -10.65
N ILE A 681 23.68 -49.97 -9.39
CA ILE A 681 24.54 -50.61 -8.36
C ILE A 681 23.81 -51.64 -7.44
N ASP A 682 24.15 -52.93 -7.61
CA ASP A 682 24.33 -54.04 -6.65
C ASP A 682 23.29 -54.57 -5.59
N TYR A 683 22.91 -55.86 -5.81
CA TYR A 683 22.63 -57.01 -4.90
C TYR A 683 21.36 -57.16 -4.00
N GLN A 684 21.14 -58.41 -3.50
CA GLN A 684 19.84 -59.08 -3.20
C GLN A 684 19.54 -59.38 -1.71
N ALA A 685 18.25 -59.55 -1.36
CA ALA A 685 17.74 -60.37 -0.22
C ALA A 685 16.26 -60.84 -0.45
N GLN A 686 15.71 -61.75 0.38
CA GLN A 686 14.49 -62.57 0.12
C GLN A 686 13.54 -62.69 1.37
N PHE A 687 12.43 -63.45 1.28
CA PHE A 687 11.42 -63.86 2.32
C PHE A 687 10.24 -62.88 2.63
N ASP A 688 9.02 -63.23 3.10
CA ASP A 688 8.05 -64.33 2.81
C ASP A 688 6.61 -64.03 3.41
N LEU A 689 5.53 -64.64 2.88
CA LEU A 689 4.04 -64.50 3.11
C LEU A 689 3.45 -63.97 4.47
N ALA A 690 2.31 -63.26 4.60
CA ALA A 690 0.97 -63.14 3.94
C ALA A 690 -0.19 -64.04 4.47
N PHE A 691 -1.46 -63.57 4.44
CA PHE A 691 -2.70 -64.41 4.57
C PHE A 691 -3.92 -63.90 3.75
N VAL A 692 -5.00 -64.71 3.69
CA VAL A 692 -5.78 -65.00 2.45
C VAL A 692 -7.32 -64.87 2.59
N VAL A 693 -8.05 -64.67 1.47
CA VAL A 693 -9.50 -64.99 1.31
C VAL A 693 -9.72 -65.94 0.10
N ARG A 694 -10.81 -66.73 0.14
CA ARG A 694 -11.06 -67.96 -0.64
C ARG A 694 -12.18 -67.83 -1.69
N TYR A 695 -12.04 -68.55 -2.81
CA TYR A 695 -13.08 -68.75 -3.84
C TYR A 695 -13.72 -70.16 -3.78
N LYS A 696 -14.90 -70.33 -4.37
CA LYS A 696 -15.67 -71.59 -4.44
C LYS A 696 -16.37 -71.70 -5.81
N PRO A 697 -16.45 -72.88 -6.46
CA PRO A 697 -17.02 -73.00 -7.81
C PRO A 697 -18.52 -72.72 -7.91
N ASP A 698 -19.26 -72.96 -6.82
CA ASP A 698 -20.73 -73.09 -6.85
C ASP A 698 -21.49 -71.81 -6.46
N GLU A 699 -20.77 -70.74 -6.08
CA GLU A 699 -21.34 -69.55 -5.43
C GLU A 699 -21.13 -68.28 -6.27
N GLN A 700 -19.88 -67.85 -6.48
CA GLN A 700 -19.56 -66.75 -7.41
C GLN A 700 -18.15 -66.91 -8.01
N PRO A 701 -18.00 -67.62 -9.16
CA PRO A 701 -16.70 -67.93 -9.74
C PRO A 701 -16.04 -66.77 -10.51
N SER A 702 -16.69 -65.61 -10.60
CA SER A 702 -16.17 -64.42 -11.28
C SER A 702 -16.94 -63.17 -10.85
N LEU A 703 -16.27 -62.02 -10.73
CA LEU A 703 -16.92 -60.73 -11.01
C LEU A 703 -17.14 -60.64 -12.53
N LYS A 704 -18.32 -60.22 -12.98
CA LYS A 704 -18.56 -59.95 -14.39
C LYS A 704 -17.94 -58.60 -14.79
N PRO A 705 -17.58 -58.38 -16.07
CA PRO A 705 -17.21 -57.07 -16.57
C PRO A 705 -18.33 -56.06 -16.30
N HIS A 706 -17.96 -54.87 -15.83
CA HIS A 706 -18.85 -53.73 -15.60
C HIS A 706 -18.36 -52.50 -16.37
N HIS A 707 -19.19 -51.46 -16.46
CA HIS A 707 -18.92 -50.22 -17.18
C HIS A 707 -19.37 -49.02 -16.33
N ASP A 708 -18.55 -47.96 -16.23
CA ASP A 708 -18.92 -46.63 -15.72
C ASP A 708 -18.05 -45.53 -16.37
N ALA A 709 -18.32 -44.22 -16.12
CA ALA A 709 -18.12 -43.12 -17.08
C ALA A 709 -17.19 -41.94 -16.63
N SER A 710 -16.16 -41.53 -17.43
CA SER A 710 -15.48 -40.20 -17.42
C SER A 710 -14.67 -39.86 -18.68
N THR A 711 -14.29 -38.59 -18.89
CA THR A 711 -13.76 -38.12 -20.20
C THR A 711 -12.24 -37.93 -20.25
N PHE A 712 -11.62 -37.32 -19.23
CA PHE A 712 -10.16 -37.17 -19.15
C PHE A 712 -9.64 -37.28 -17.71
N THR A 713 -8.37 -37.68 -17.58
CA THR A 713 -7.79 -38.03 -16.28
C THR A 713 -6.48 -37.28 -16.07
N VAL A 714 -6.19 -36.86 -14.83
CA VAL A 714 -4.93 -36.18 -14.44
C VAL A 714 -4.26 -36.88 -13.25
N ASN A 715 -2.95 -37.10 -13.32
CA ASN A 715 -2.18 -37.72 -12.25
C ASN A 715 -0.83 -37.01 -12.04
N ILE A 716 -0.59 -36.59 -10.79
CA ILE A 716 0.57 -35.79 -10.39
C ILE A 716 1.44 -36.58 -9.42
N ALA A 717 2.72 -36.73 -9.74
CA ALA A 717 3.68 -37.44 -8.90
C ALA A 717 4.13 -36.60 -7.70
N LEU A 718 4.02 -37.16 -6.49
CA LEU A 718 4.31 -36.41 -5.26
C LEU A 718 5.70 -36.69 -4.66
N ASN A 719 6.35 -37.80 -5.00
CA ASN A 719 7.69 -38.11 -4.48
C ASN A 719 8.65 -38.69 -5.53
N GLN A 720 9.93 -38.83 -5.17
CA GLN A 720 11.04 -39.09 -6.10
C GLN A 720 11.40 -40.57 -6.18
N VAL A 721 11.38 -41.12 -7.39
CA VAL A 721 11.84 -42.49 -7.65
C VAL A 721 13.36 -42.55 -7.51
N GLY A 722 13.87 -43.66 -6.97
CA GLY A 722 15.30 -43.88 -6.67
C GLY A 722 15.74 -43.33 -5.32
N ILE A 723 14.97 -42.41 -4.72
CA ILE A 723 15.18 -41.89 -3.35
C ILE A 723 14.10 -42.45 -2.42
N ASP A 724 12.83 -42.20 -2.75
CA ASP A 724 11.69 -42.56 -1.89
C ASP A 724 11.09 -43.94 -2.24
N PHE A 725 11.20 -44.37 -3.50
CA PHE A 725 10.74 -45.70 -3.95
C PHE A 725 11.49 -46.26 -5.16
N GLN A 726 11.37 -47.56 -5.38
CA GLN A 726 11.93 -48.30 -6.51
C GLN A 726 10.83 -49.03 -7.28
N GLY A 727 11.03 -49.27 -8.58
CA GLY A 727 9.98 -49.83 -9.44
C GLY A 727 8.80 -48.87 -9.63
N GLY A 728 7.65 -49.43 -9.98
CA GLY A 728 6.42 -48.73 -10.36
C GLY A 728 6.33 -48.49 -11.88
N GLY A 729 5.38 -47.65 -12.33
CA GLY A 729 5.27 -47.19 -13.74
C GLY A 729 3.84 -47.15 -14.26
N CYS A 730 3.57 -46.36 -15.31
CA CYS A 730 2.41 -46.59 -16.18
C CYS A 730 2.82 -47.47 -17.36
N ARG A 731 1.95 -48.37 -17.80
CA ARG A 731 2.08 -48.96 -19.13
C ARG A 731 0.75 -48.98 -19.86
N PHE A 732 0.68 -48.30 -20.99
CA PHE A 732 -0.46 -48.30 -21.91
C PHE A 732 -0.39 -49.52 -22.83
N LEU A 733 -1.12 -50.56 -22.47
CA LEU A 733 -1.15 -51.89 -23.11
C LEU A 733 -1.52 -51.81 -24.60
N ARG A 734 -2.41 -50.89 -24.99
CA ARG A 734 -2.83 -50.70 -26.39
C ARG A 734 -1.76 -50.11 -27.31
N TYR A 735 -0.72 -49.49 -26.76
CA TYR A 735 0.35 -48.83 -27.51
C TYR A 735 1.73 -49.43 -27.23
N ASP A 736 1.79 -50.47 -26.39
CA ASP A 736 3.00 -50.99 -25.73
C ASP A 736 3.96 -49.90 -25.20
N CYS A 737 3.37 -48.78 -24.77
CA CYS A 737 4.10 -47.60 -24.34
C CYS A 737 4.14 -47.57 -22.82
N SER A 738 5.32 -47.71 -22.24
CA SER A 738 5.51 -47.59 -20.80
C SER A 738 6.03 -46.20 -20.46
N ILE A 739 5.20 -45.42 -19.76
CA ILE A 739 5.71 -44.28 -19.01
C ILE A 739 6.33 -44.88 -17.77
N GLN A 740 7.53 -45.37 -18.00
CA GLN A 740 8.38 -45.78 -16.95
C GLN A 740 8.82 -44.57 -16.13
N ALA A 741 8.43 -43.28 -16.47
CA ALA A 741 8.32 -41.84 -15.92
C ALA A 741 7.39 -41.39 -14.71
N PRO A 742 7.90 -40.67 -13.67
CA PRO A 742 7.57 -39.26 -13.51
C PRO A 742 8.79 -38.40 -13.23
N ARG A 743 8.51 -37.11 -13.17
CA ARG A 743 9.28 -36.11 -12.46
C ARG A 743 8.34 -35.61 -11.36
N LYS A 744 8.84 -35.43 -10.13
CA LYS A 744 8.04 -34.89 -9.02
C LYS A 744 7.40 -33.57 -9.44
N GLY A 745 6.12 -33.40 -9.15
CA GLY A 745 5.32 -32.23 -9.55
C GLY A 745 4.87 -32.20 -11.01
N TRP A 746 5.16 -33.21 -11.84
CA TRP A 746 4.64 -33.29 -13.21
C TRP A 746 3.35 -34.09 -13.28
N ALA A 747 2.41 -33.60 -14.09
CA ALA A 747 1.12 -34.17 -14.38
C ALA A 747 1.11 -34.94 -15.71
N LEU A 748 0.63 -36.18 -15.68
CA LEU A 748 0.21 -36.91 -16.87
C LEU A 748 -1.27 -36.67 -17.13
N MET A 749 -1.62 -36.45 -18.40
CA MET A 749 -2.99 -36.26 -18.87
C MET A 749 -3.24 -37.09 -20.12
N HIS A 750 -4.31 -37.89 -20.11
CA HIS A 750 -4.72 -38.68 -21.27
C HIS A 750 -6.22 -39.00 -21.26
N PRO A 751 -6.79 -39.47 -22.38
CA PRO A 751 -8.19 -39.89 -22.45
C PRO A 751 -8.53 -41.00 -21.45
N GLY A 752 -9.68 -40.82 -20.79
CA GLY A 752 -10.23 -41.75 -19.81
C GLY A 752 -11.18 -42.80 -20.41
N ARG A 753 -11.31 -42.96 -21.74
CA ARG A 753 -12.17 -44.03 -22.34
C ARG A 753 -11.53 -44.72 -23.56
N LEU A 754 -11.90 -46.00 -23.74
CA LEU A 754 -11.81 -46.83 -24.96
C LEU A 754 -10.39 -47.15 -25.48
N THR A 755 -9.45 -46.23 -25.32
CA THR A 755 -8.20 -46.14 -26.09
C THR A 755 -6.95 -46.35 -25.23
N HIS A 756 -7.00 -45.98 -23.95
CA HIS A 756 -5.84 -45.96 -23.04
C HIS A 756 -5.93 -47.04 -21.95
N TYR A 757 -6.09 -48.31 -22.37
CA TYR A 757 -5.98 -49.43 -21.42
C TYR A 757 -4.56 -49.52 -20.90
N HIS A 758 -4.40 -49.55 -19.58
CA HIS A 758 -3.10 -49.45 -18.94
C HIS A 758 -3.06 -50.19 -17.59
N GLU A 759 -1.86 -50.32 -17.05
CA GLU A 759 -1.58 -51.03 -15.78
C GLU A 759 -0.63 -50.22 -14.89
N GLY A 760 -0.70 -50.50 -13.58
CA GLY A 760 0.25 -50.02 -12.59
C GLY A 760 1.37 -51.02 -12.39
N LEU A 761 2.52 -50.72 -12.98
CA LEU A 761 3.73 -51.53 -12.80
C LEU A 761 4.10 -51.57 -11.30
N PRO A 762 4.74 -52.66 -10.82
CA PRO A 762 4.93 -52.91 -9.39
C PRO A 762 6.03 -52.04 -8.76
N THR A 763 5.72 -51.38 -7.65
CA THR A 763 6.67 -50.75 -6.73
C THR A 763 7.44 -51.84 -5.97
N THR A 764 8.75 -51.91 -6.16
CA THR A 764 9.63 -52.98 -5.65
C THR A 764 10.43 -52.59 -4.40
N GLY A 765 10.34 -51.34 -3.95
CA GLY A 765 10.99 -50.84 -2.74
C GLY A 765 10.46 -49.46 -2.34
N GLY A 766 10.54 -49.11 -1.05
CA GLY A 766 10.13 -47.79 -0.54
C GLY A 766 8.61 -47.51 -0.62
N VAL A 767 8.23 -46.24 -0.69
CA VAL A 767 6.82 -45.80 -0.69
C VAL A 767 6.58 -44.83 -1.85
N ARG A 768 5.56 -45.08 -2.68
CA ARG A 768 5.20 -44.22 -3.83
C ARG A 768 3.87 -43.51 -3.57
N TYR A 769 3.85 -42.18 -3.73
CA TYR A 769 2.64 -41.36 -3.61
C TYR A 769 2.27 -40.70 -4.94
N ILE A 770 0.97 -40.73 -5.29
CA ILE A 770 0.39 -40.05 -6.45
C ILE A 770 -0.92 -39.37 -6.09
N ALA A 771 -1.17 -38.17 -6.63
CA ALA A 771 -2.48 -37.53 -6.56
C ALA A 771 -3.23 -37.76 -7.88
N VAL A 772 -4.46 -38.26 -7.81
CA VAL A 772 -5.26 -38.69 -8.96
C VAL A 772 -6.60 -37.96 -8.98
N SER A 773 -7.09 -37.61 -10.18
CA SER A 773 -8.36 -36.90 -10.36
C SER A 773 -9.07 -37.36 -11.62
N PHE A 774 -10.35 -37.72 -11.47
CA PHE A 774 -11.20 -38.20 -12.55
C PHE A 774 -12.14 -37.09 -13.00
N VAL A 775 -11.94 -36.58 -14.22
CA VAL A 775 -12.50 -35.30 -14.63
C VAL A 775 -13.50 -35.45 -15.79
N ASP A 776 -14.65 -34.78 -15.61
CA ASP A 776 -15.86 -34.88 -16.42
C ASP A 776 -16.39 -36.33 -16.59
N PRO A 777 -16.94 -36.92 -15.51
CA PRO A 777 -17.64 -38.23 -15.49
C PRO A 777 -18.78 -38.40 -16.51
#